data_AF-A0A2T4G3G3-F1
#
_entry.id   AF-A0A2T4G3G3-F1
#
_cell.length_a   1.000
_cell.length_b   1.000
_cell.length_c   1.000
_cell.angle_alpha   90.00
_cell.angle_beta   90.00
_cell.angle_gamma   90.00
#
_symmetry.space_group_name_H-M   'P 1'
#
loop_
_entity.id
_entity.type
_entity.pdbx_description
1 polymer ?
#
loop_
_entity_poly.entity_id
_entity_poly.type
_entity_poly.pdbx_seq_one_letter_code
_entity_poly.pdbx_strand_id
1 'polypeptide(L)'
;MLNEYLAAVQSKAEGKKPGLIKVPRESNLGQWLEVYRAQLQHPVVQGWMRGQKIDPTTLIAVNPRTGTLTAAADGKMKTFTLTDNSGWGQVSRPLLEAAKVIAPGTVEKLQMRFGDDFIQVRAGLVANFQGERLPTSLTEGRSQIRRLEHNQAFDPLSPEDPVRPANQRSAQALEQLKLRAETFYAQAPQALAYKHLAVEVAETLPNVRAQAKQWAESVIFKLTGKHVDADTLYLNRFNSSQSASTATGWEHMGEEPTASLRLPDALLKNFSENDWVPGNLDSEAGLYIDGPGKSRTGGYGAHNQFPLAPSVLMHASWKTDFQSVMTQKIDDFWNTHGTDYQTAIKGEFAYQARKQLKTVAARPAAEQTLQAPEHRFTREDYRLVMGAVSNLPLDENAPLNVEQLKSQAPVKGVVQAHAFNIKGFLSNDIVRFSAADGGRQVLYIPGSEPAFLRFDSLEKLDQWVIDQAKDPKKRESLMKHFPLIARQDHEPGTIEKLAGIFMPIVSFTNVARKTEGLDSTFEKLASGEVKDPTFDGDGSNIEGDVFSAIATATKARMTSDADVMIKSNSEVTRDTWLNDITVAAGLLAKLAPIAAPVAAAAVATGLAELALGVEKQASGDTLAERNDGASKAFDGLLNMLFSVGASGSVEDPIVPPEESPITPTPNEPPRVESPQTVSAPNRLQPSQAGNLNQYAVPNGEQLIETAVRNTKGIYQVKEATTGLDQWFIRYTDEKGIRQVFEIKSDFKLSNDYVQIIEPGTGKPVMTVHTDGNGEWARIKTDGGMKWPWQRAPSPTPSNDLKAEPRLSDGFEILGDAKTSGADKFDEIFKYNRNTAYQQGVSNFEEDGIFKRKLTVSWTVEEENFEVFPSEKAQPNEYGSTDYSPNFLKDLNRDRYSVRIKQPDGYTTVELDATGSADGATLRMRLQQFEQAVPDANMRARISEVAHQGSVAPTSVELKINQLQDHVGFKGKDTHYVITYDPATNEAQVSFDAQMTLLDLDKDAAPIPNTAAATERTFHIRESNDLEQEANPYVIDTSAPFTLRTSIITDHQ
;
A
#
# COMPACT_ATOMS: atom_id res chain seq x y z
N MET A 1 -19.24 25.47 -31.18
CA MET A 1 -18.98 24.12 -30.64
C MET A 1 -19.59 23.02 -31.50
N LEU A 2 -20.93 22.91 -31.60
CA LEU A 2 -21.59 21.81 -32.32
C LEU A 2 -21.10 21.65 -33.77
N ASN A 3 -21.01 22.74 -34.54
CA ASN A 3 -20.51 22.68 -35.93
C ASN A 3 -19.08 22.15 -36.04
N GLU A 4 -18.20 22.50 -35.09
CA GLU A 4 -16.82 21.97 -35.07
C GLU A 4 -16.79 20.50 -34.67
N TYR A 5 -17.67 20.08 -33.76
CA TYR A 5 -17.86 18.67 -33.43
C TYR A 5 -18.37 17.87 -34.63
N LEU A 6 -19.36 18.39 -35.37
CA LEU A 6 -19.87 17.75 -36.60
C LEU A 6 -18.78 17.58 -37.67
N ALA A 7 -17.93 18.59 -37.86
CA ALA A 7 -16.78 18.48 -38.76
C ALA A 7 -15.76 17.42 -38.30
N ALA A 8 -15.55 17.30 -36.99
CA ALA A 8 -14.70 16.27 -36.41
C ALA A 8 -15.29 14.85 -36.56
N VAL A 9 -16.60 14.69 -36.33
CA VAL A 9 -17.38 13.46 -36.57
C VAL A 9 -17.31 13.06 -38.04
N GLN A 10 -17.46 14.01 -38.97
CA GLN A 10 -17.30 13.76 -40.40
C GLN A 10 -15.89 13.29 -40.74
N SER A 11 -14.86 13.95 -40.21
CA SER A 11 -13.47 13.57 -40.42
C SER A 11 -13.21 12.14 -39.92
N LYS A 12 -13.70 11.80 -38.72
CA LYS A 12 -13.61 10.45 -38.15
C LYS A 12 -14.34 9.42 -39.02
N ALA A 13 -15.56 9.73 -39.46
CA ALA A 13 -16.37 8.87 -40.32
C ALA A 13 -15.71 8.58 -41.70
N GLU A 14 -14.87 9.49 -42.17
CA GLU A 14 -14.06 9.36 -43.39
C GLU A 14 -12.69 8.66 -43.15
N GLY A 15 -12.44 8.16 -41.93
CA GLY A 15 -11.16 7.52 -41.56
C GLY A 15 -9.99 8.51 -41.39
N LYS A 16 -10.27 9.82 -41.27
CA LYS A 16 -9.25 10.86 -41.08
C LYS A 16 -9.11 11.20 -39.60
N LYS A 17 -7.92 11.70 -39.20
CA LYS A 17 -7.65 12.21 -37.84
C LYS A 17 -8.57 13.42 -37.57
N PRO A 18 -9.47 13.38 -36.56
CA PRO A 18 -10.31 14.52 -36.23
C PRO A 18 -9.47 15.72 -35.79
N GLY A 19 -9.82 16.91 -36.27
CA GLY A 19 -9.20 18.16 -35.83
C GLY A 19 -9.49 18.48 -34.36
N LEU A 20 -8.71 19.41 -33.80
CA LEU A 20 -9.01 19.98 -32.47
C LEU A 20 -10.27 20.84 -32.55
N ILE A 21 -11.13 20.72 -31.54
CA ILE A 21 -12.35 21.51 -31.40
C ILE A 21 -12.05 22.73 -30.54
N LYS A 22 -12.38 23.91 -31.06
CA LYS A 22 -12.42 25.16 -30.30
C LYS A 22 -13.75 25.21 -29.54
N VAL A 23 -13.64 25.13 -28.22
CA VAL A 23 -14.78 25.23 -27.31
C VAL A 23 -14.96 26.69 -26.92
N PRO A 24 -16.11 27.32 -27.24
CA PRO A 24 -16.44 28.67 -26.80
C PRO A 24 -16.68 28.74 -25.30
N ARG A 25 -16.27 29.84 -24.67
CA ARG A 25 -16.31 30.04 -23.20
C ARG A 25 -17.70 30.00 -22.60
N GLU A 26 -18.69 30.45 -23.35
CA GLU A 26 -20.08 30.55 -22.94
C GLU A 26 -20.82 29.20 -22.91
N SER A 27 -20.28 28.20 -23.62
CA SER A 27 -20.84 26.84 -23.59
C SER A 27 -20.66 26.21 -22.20
N ASN A 28 -21.52 25.26 -21.81
CA ASN A 28 -21.39 24.58 -20.51
C ASN A 28 -19.99 23.96 -20.33
N LEU A 29 -19.52 23.18 -21.32
CA LEU A 29 -18.15 22.65 -21.32
C LEU A 29 -17.12 23.78 -21.23
N GLY A 30 -17.29 24.86 -21.99
CA GLY A 30 -16.43 26.04 -21.94
C GLY A 30 -16.31 26.64 -20.54
N GLN A 31 -17.41 26.78 -19.80
CA GLN A 31 -17.40 27.32 -18.44
C GLN A 31 -16.59 26.44 -17.47
N TRP A 32 -16.72 25.11 -17.58
CA TRP A 32 -15.90 24.18 -16.79
C TRP A 32 -14.43 24.22 -17.19
N LEU A 33 -14.12 24.26 -18.49
CA LEU A 33 -12.76 24.40 -19.01
C LEU A 33 -12.11 25.72 -18.55
N GLU A 34 -12.87 26.82 -18.46
CA GLU A 34 -12.38 28.10 -17.94
C GLU A 34 -12.12 28.04 -16.43
N VAL A 35 -12.94 27.35 -15.64
CA VAL A 35 -12.63 27.10 -14.22
C VAL A 35 -11.34 26.28 -14.08
N TYR A 36 -11.17 25.23 -14.89
CA TYR A 36 -9.94 24.43 -14.92
C TYR A 36 -8.72 25.29 -15.29
N ARG A 37 -8.83 26.12 -16.34
CA ARG A 37 -7.79 27.09 -16.72
C ARG A 37 -7.45 28.02 -15.56
N ALA A 38 -8.47 28.59 -14.91
CA ALA A 38 -8.28 29.51 -13.79
C ALA A 38 -7.56 28.84 -12.61
N GLN A 39 -7.86 27.58 -12.31
CA GLN A 39 -7.15 26.83 -11.27
C GLN A 39 -5.72 26.50 -11.68
N LEU A 40 -5.48 26.10 -12.93
CA LEU A 40 -4.14 25.80 -13.42
C LEU A 40 -3.25 27.06 -13.40
N GLN A 41 -3.83 28.22 -13.73
CA GLN A 41 -3.17 29.52 -13.72
C GLN A 41 -3.17 30.19 -12.34
N HIS A 42 -3.76 29.56 -11.32
CA HIS A 42 -3.83 30.13 -9.99
C HIS A 42 -2.41 30.35 -9.43
N PRO A 43 -2.12 31.49 -8.76
CA PRO A 43 -0.77 31.80 -8.27
C PRO A 43 -0.12 30.72 -7.40
N VAL A 44 -0.93 29.98 -6.63
CA VAL A 44 -0.46 28.85 -5.80
C VAL A 44 0.03 27.69 -6.66
N VAL A 45 -0.75 27.28 -7.67
CA VAL A 45 -0.38 26.20 -8.59
C VAL A 45 0.82 26.61 -9.44
N GLN A 46 0.83 27.84 -9.96
CA GLN A 46 1.96 28.39 -10.71
C GLN A 46 3.23 28.54 -9.85
N GLY A 47 3.09 28.88 -8.58
CA GLY A 47 4.19 28.89 -7.61
C GLY A 47 4.77 27.49 -7.40
N TRP A 48 3.91 26.50 -7.21
CA TRP A 48 4.30 25.10 -7.09
C TRP A 48 5.00 24.58 -8.35
N MET A 49 4.43 24.82 -9.55
CA MET A 49 5.03 24.40 -10.83
C MET A 49 6.44 24.96 -11.02
N ARG A 50 6.65 26.24 -10.69
CA ARG A 50 7.99 26.86 -10.72
C ARG A 50 8.94 26.20 -9.72
N GLY A 51 8.48 25.88 -8.52
CA GLY A 51 9.26 25.15 -7.52
C GLY A 51 9.67 23.75 -7.98
N GLN A 52 8.79 23.06 -8.71
CA GLN A 52 9.07 21.77 -9.35
C GLN A 52 9.82 21.91 -10.69
N LYS A 53 10.14 23.14 -11.11
CA LYS A 53 10.81 23.49 -12.38
C LYS A 53 10.13 22.86 -13.60
N ILE A 54 8.80 22.87 -13.58
CA ILE A 54 7.97 22.45 -14.71
C ILE A 54 8.09 23.50 -15.81
N ASP A 55 8.33 23.06 -17.05
CA ASP A 55 8.39 23.95 -18.21
C ASP A 55 6.97 24.43 -18.56
N PRO A 56 6.67 25.73 -18.42
CA PRO A 56 5.34 26.28 -18.68
C PRO A 56 4.93 26.22 -20.16
N THR A 57 5.86 25.93 -21.07
CA THR A 57 5.61 25.81 -22.51
C THR A 57 5.20 24.40 -22.92
N THR A 58 5.36 23.42 -22.03
CA THR A 58 5.01 22.01 -22.30
C THR A 58 3.56 21.71 -21.99
N LEU A 59 2.98 20.75 -22.71
CA LEU A 59 1.63 20.28 -22.44
C LEU A 59 1.59 19.48 -21.14
N ILE A 60 0.80 19.97 -20.19
CA ILE A 60 0.55 19.31 -18.91
C ILE A 60 -0.60 18.32 -19.09
N ALA A 61 -0.41 17.08 -18.66
CA ALA A 61 -1.45 16.06 -18.62
C ALA A 61 -1.90 15.84 -17.17
N VAL A 62 -3.19 15.99 -16.90
CA VAL A 62 -3.78 15.61 -15.61
C VAL A 62 -4.58 14.34 -15.80
N ASN A 63 -4.42 13.37 -14.90
CA ASN A 63 -5.26 12.18 -14.84
C ASN A 63 -6.38 12.44 -13.80
N PRO A 64 -7.64 12.64 -14.21
CA PRO A 64 -8.76 12.90 -13.30
C PRO A 64 -9.10 11.70 -12.39
N ARG A 65 -8.74 10.47 -12.78
CA ARG A 65 -9.02 9.24 -12.02
C ARG A 65 -8.03 9.07 -10.86
N THR A 66 -6.74 9.08 -11.19
CA THR A 66 -5.68 8.88 -10.20
C THR A 66 -5.27 10.17 -9.51
N GLY A 67 -5.68 11.32 -10.05
CA GLY A 67 -5.30 12.64 -9.56
C GLY A 67 -3.86 13.02 -9.87
N THR A 68 -3.15 12.30 -10.75
CA THR A 68 -1.74 12.57 -11.07
C THR A 68 -1.59 13.71 -12.09
N LEU A 69 -0.43 14.37 -12.04
CA LEU A 69 -0.01 15.34 -13.04
C LEU A 69 1.26 14.85 -13.72
N THR A 70 1.30 14.84 -15.05
CA THR A 70 2.47 14.50 -15.84
C THR A 70 2.88 15.71 -16.67
N ALA A 71 4.13 16.15 -16.51
CA ALA A 71 4.69 17.31 -17.22
C ALA A 71 6.21 17.18 -17.37
N ALA A 72 6.80 18.00 -18.24
CA ALA A 72 8.25 18.11 -18.34
C ALA A 72 8.79 18.97 -17.18
N ALA A 73 9.60 18.38 -16.31
CA ALA A 73 10.28 19.02 -15.20
C ALA A 73 11.79 18.79 -15.32
N ASP A 74 12.61 19.85 -15.21
CA ASP A 74 14.07 19.76 -15.40
C ASP A 74 14.47 19.07 -16.75
N GLY A 75 13.68 19.30 -17.81
CA GLY A 75 13.92 18.71 -19.13
C GLY A 75 13.60 17.21 -19.25
N LYS A 76 12.97 16.60 -18.23
CA LYS A 76 12.53 15.19 -18.24
C LYS A 76 11.03 15.09 -17.94
N MET A 77 10.34 14.14 -18.55
CA MET A 77 8.95 13.86 -18.18
C MET A 77 8.90 13.27 -16.76
N LYS A 78 8.08 13.88 -15.89
CA LYS A 78 7.88 13.46 -14.51
C LYS A 78 6.38 13.37 -14.22
N THR A 79 5.99 12.35 -13.46
CA THR A 79 4.64 12.20 -12.92
C THR A 79 4.65 12.53 -11.44
N PHE A 80 3.75 13.42 -11.04
CA PHE A 80 3.51 13.86 -9.68
C PHE A 80 2.22 13.22 -9.17
N THR A 81 2.27 12.64 -7.98
CA THR A 81 1.13 11.92 -7.37
C THR A 81 0.57 12.71 -6.18
N LEU A 82 -0.63 12.38 -5.75
CA LEU A 82 -1.25 13.05 -4.59
C LEU A 82 -0.45 12.80 -3.30
N THR A 83 0.19 11.64 -3.20
CA THR A 83 0.88 11.14 -2.02
C THR A 83 2.40 11.30 -2.07
N ASP A 84 2.97 11.85 -3.15
CA ASP A 84 4.40 12.11 -3.18
C ASP A 84 4.81 13.31 -2.30
N ASN A 85 6.13 13.47 -2.15
CA ASN A 85 6.74 14.56 -1.41
C ASN A 85 6.76 15.90 -2.20
N SER A 86 6.25 15.95 -3.43
CA SER A 86 6.29 17.16 -4.27
C SER A 86 5.33 18.25 -3.81
N GLY A 87 4.30 17.89 -3.04
CA GLY A 87 3.25 18.80 -2.60
C GLY A 87 2.11 18.98 -3.62
N TRP A 88 2.04 18.16 -4.67
CA TRP A 88 0.95 18.20 -5.65
C TRP A 88 -0.43 18.04 -5.02
N GLY A 89 -0.60 17.12 -4.06
CA GLY A 89 -1.85 16.94 -3.32
C GLY A 89 -2.32 18.20 -2.58
N GLN A 90 -1.39 19.04 -2.13
CA GLN A 90 -1.66 20.26 -1.36
C GLN A 90 -2.14 21.43 -2.22
N VAL A 91 -1.98 21.37 -3.54
CA VAL A 91 -2.31 22.49 -4.45
C VAL A 91 -3.33 22.13 -5.52
N SER A 92 -3.62 20.85 -5.74
CA SER A 92 -4.35 20.37 -6.92
C SER A 92 -5.84 20.16 -6.76
N ARG A 93 -6.36 20.13 -5.53
CA ARG A 93 -7.73 19.64 -5.26
C ARG A 93 -8.83 20.34 -6.09
N PRO A 94 -8.95 21.68 -6.15
CA PRO A 94 -9.97 22.32 -7.00
C PRO A 94 -9.77 22.08 -8.50
N LEU A 95 -8.52 21.95 -8.97
CA LEU A 95 -8.22 21.61 -10.36
C LEU A 95 -8.71 20.19 -10.69
N LEU A 96 -8.48 19.23 -9.80
CA LEU A 96 -8.91 17.84 -9.96
C LEU A 96 -10.44 17.69 -9.88
N GLU A 97 -11.09 18.45 -8.99
CA GLU A 97 -12.56 18.51 -8.94
C GLU A 97 -13.14 19.00 -10.29
N ALA A 98 -12.56 20.05 -10.89
CA ALA A 98 -12.93 20.49 -12.24
C ALA A 98 -12.61 19.42 -13.30
N ALA A 99 -11.43 18.79 -13.24
CA ALA A 99 -10.98 17.78 -14.19
C ALA A 99 -11.93 16.58 -14.26
N LYS A 100 -12.41 16.10 -13.09
CA LYS A 100 -13.36 14.99 -12.98
C LYS A 100 -14.71 15.31 -13.64
N VAL A 101 -15.17 16.55 -13.56
CA VAL A 101 -16.39 17.00 -14.25
C VAL A 101 -16.16 17.11 -15.77
N ILE A 102 -15.00 17.59 -16.19
CA ILE A 102 -14.67 17.77 -17.62
C ILE A 102 -14.50 16.42 -18.31
N ALA A 103 -13.87 15.47 -17.64
CA ALA A 103 -13.43 14.19 -18.20
C ALA A 103 -13.80 13.02 -17.27
N PRO A 104 -15.10 12.76 -17.05
CA PRO A 104 -15.53 11.68 -16.18
C PRO A 104 -15.26 10.30 -16.79
N GLY A 105 -15.02 9.31 -15.93
CA GLY A 105 -14.76 7.92 -16.32
C GLY A 105 -13.30 7.65 -16.69
N THR A 106 -13.05 7.09 -17.88
CA THR A 106 -11.77 6.46 -18.28
C THR A 106 -10.75 7.41 -18.90
N VAL A 107 -10.94 8.73 -18.87
CA VAL A 107 -9.96 9.65 -19.45
C VAL A 107 -8.70 9.66 -18.58
N GLU A 108 -7.59 9.12 -19.10
CA GLU A 108 -6.33 9.05 -18.34
C GLU A 108 -5.40 10.25 -18.54
N LYS A 109 -5.58 10.99 -19.63
CA LYS A 109 -4.78 12.17 -19.96
C LYS A 109 -5.67 13.32 -20.38
N LEU A 110 -6.02 14.20 -19.46
CA LEU A 110 -6.67 15.46 -19.76
C LEU A 110 -5.61 16.49 -20.15
N GLN A 111 -5.56 16.82 -21.44
CA GLN A 111 -4.70 17.85 -22.00
C GLN A 111 -5.54 18.90 -22.74
N MET A 112 -5.08 20.15 -22.72
CA MET A 112 -5.78 21.29 -23.32
C MET A 112 -4.78 22.27 -23.95
N ARG A 113 -5.20 22.97 -25.01
CA ARG A 113 -4.49 24.14 -25.51
C ARG A 113 -5.32 25.39 -25.26
N PHE A 114 -4.73 26.35 -24.56
CA PHE A 114 -5.40 27.60 -24.20
C PHE A 114 -5.14 28.66 -25.28
N GLY A 115 -6.19 29.13 -25.95
CA GLY A 115 -6.16 30.35 -26.78
C GLY A 115 -6.83 31.53 -26.06
N ASP A 116 -6.71 32.73 -26.63
CA ASP A 116 -7.18 33.98 -26.02
C ASP A 116 -8.70 34.00 -25.76
N ASP A 117 -9.50 33.43 -26.68
CA ASP A 117 -10.98 33.44 -26.62
C ASP A 117 -11.61 32.03 -26.66
N PHE A 118 -10.80 30.98 -26.74
CA PHE A 118 -11.29 29.60 -26.81
C PHE A 118 -10.31 28.62 -26.16
N ILE A 119 -10.82 27.43 -25.85
CA ILE A 119 -9.99 26.30 -25.39
C ILE A 119 -10.07 25.20 -26.45
N GLN A 120 -8.91 24.72 -26.89
CA GLN A 120 -8.80 23.63 -27.86
C GLN A 120 -8.68 22.29 -27.15
N VAL A 121 -9.57 21.36 -27.52
CA VAL A 121 -9.63 20.00 -26.98
C VAL A 121 -9.84 18.98 -28.10
N ARG A 122 -9.66 17.69 -27.81
CA ARG A 122 -10.00 16.62 -28.77
C ARG A 122 -11.51 16.40 -28.86
N ALA A 123 -11.95 15.91 -30.02
CA ALA A 123 -13.34 15.54 -30.24
C ALA A 123 -13.85 14.48 -29.24
N GLY A 124 -12.99 13.53 -28.84
CA GLY A 124 -13.32 12.52 -27.84
C GLY A 124 -13.67 13.11 -26.47
N LEU A 125 -13.00 14.19 -26.05
CA LEU A 125 -13.33 14.88 -24.80
C LEU A 125 -14.71 15.55 -24.87
N VAL A 126 -15.03 16.19 -26.00
CA VAL A 126 -16.37 16.79 -26.20
C VAL A 126 -17.44 15.70 -26.19
N ALA A 127 -17.19 14.58 -26.88
CA ALA A 127 -18.11 13.44 -26.89
C ALA A 127 -18.35 12.90 -25.46
N ASN A 128 -17.27 12.62 -24.72
CA ASN A 128 -17.32 12.14 -23.34
C ASN A 128 -18.12 13.09 -22.44
N PHE A 129 -17.84 14.39 -22.49
CA PHE A 129 -18.56 15.39 -21.70
C PHE A 129 -20.06 15.46 -22.04
N GLN A 130 -20.43 15.26 -23.32
CA GLN A 130 -21.80 15.46 -23.79
C GLN A 130 -22.70 14.23 -23.74
N GLY A 131 -22.21 13.05 -23.37
CA GLY A 131 -23.06 11.84 -23.50
C GLY A 131 -22.79 11.01 -24.74
N GLU A 132 -22.00 11.54 -25.66
CA GLU A 132 -21.88 11.04 -27.03
C GLU A 132 -20.70 10.07 -27.19
N ARG A 133 -20.74 9.31 -28.29
CA ARG A 133 -19.60 8.53 -28.79
C ARG A 133 -19.18 9.07 -30.15
N LEU A 134 -17.89 9.01 -30.46
CA LEU A 134 -17.41 9.27 -31.81
C LEU A 134 -17.79 8.11 -32.73
N PRO A 135 -18.18 8.37 -33.99
CA PRO A 135 -18.65 7.31 -34.87
C PRO A 135 -17.48 6.41 -35.28
N THR A 136 -17.77 5.14 -35.48
CA THR A 136 -16.76 4.15 -35.91
C THR A 136 -16.92 3.74 -37.37
N SER A 137 -18.04 4.11 -37.99
CA SER A 137 -18.31 3.88 -39.40
C SER A 137 -18.88 5.10 -40.09
N LEU A 138 -18.74 5.16 -41.42
CA LEU A 138 -19.33 6.19 -42.26
C LEU A 138 -20.86 6.26 -42.09
N THR A 139 -21.52 5.10 -41.95
CA THR A 139 -22.98 5.00 -41.79
C THR A 139 -23.44 5.56 -40.45
N GLU A 140 -22.73 5.23 -39.38
CA GLU A 140 -22.99 5.78 -38.05
C GLU A 140 -22.74 7.29 -38.00
N GLY A 141 -21.59 7.74 -38.53
CA GLY A 141 -21.25 9.16 -38.58
C GLY A 141 -22.30 9.98 -39.33
N ARG A 142 -22.76 9.50 -40.49
CA ARG A 142 -23.87 10.14 -41.23
C ARG A 142 -25.18 10.17 -40.45
N SER A 143 -25.44 9.15 -39.63
CA SER A 143 -26.67 9.07 -38.83
C SER A 143 -26.60 10.01 -37.64
N GLN A 144 -25.45 10.07 -36.96
CA GLN A 144 -25.19 11.02 -35.87
C GLN A 144 -25.22 12.46 -36.36
N ILE A 145 -24.56 12.77 -37.50
CA ILE A 145 -24.58 14.11 -38.10
C ILE A 145 -26.02 14.54 -38.39
N ARG A 146 -26.81 13.72 -39.08
CA ARG A 146 -28.21 14.05 -39.38
C ARG A 146 -29.04 14.27 -38.12
N ARG A 147 -28.83 13.46 -37.07
CA ARG A 147 -29.55 13.59 -35.79
C ARG A 147 -29.23 14.92 -35.10
N LEU A 148 -27.94 15.23 -34.96
CA LEU A 148 -27.47 16.44 -34.29
C LEU A 148 -27.76 17.72 -35.10
N GLU A 149 -27.69 17.67 -36.43
CA GLU A 149 -28.10 18.77 -37.31
C GLU A 149 -29.61 19.04 -37.23
N HIS A 150 -30.43 17.98 -37.16
CA HIS A 150 -31.87 18.10 -36.99
C HIS A 150 -32.25 18.71 -35.64
N ASN A 151 -31.60 18.25 -34.56
CA ASN A 151 -31.87 18.71 -33.20
C ASN A 151 -31.24 20.09 -32.90
N GLN A 152 -30.25 20.52 -33.69
CA GLN A 152 -29.42 21.70 -33.45
C GLN A 152 -28.77 21.75 -32.05
N ALA A 153 -28.65 20.60 -31.38
CA ALA A 153 -28.15 20.45 -30.02
C ALA A 153 -27.62 19.02 -29.81
N PHE A 154 -26.83 18.86 -28.74
CA PHE A 154 -26.52 17.53 -28.19
C PHE A 154 -27.75 16.95 -27.49
N ASP A 155 -27.85 15.63 -27.46
CA ASP A 155 -28.92 14.96 -26.73
C ASP A 155 -28.76 15.21 -25.22
N PRO A 156 -29.86 15.39 -24.46
CA PRO A 156 -29.78 15.59 -23.02
C PRO A 156 -29.21 14.33 -22.33
N LEU A 157 -28.32 14.54 -21.36
CA LEU A 157 -27.81 13.46 -20.52
C LEU A 157 -28.95 12.77 -19.77
N SER A 158 -28.86 11.45 -19.63
CA SER A 158 -29.79 10.68 -18.79
C SER A 158 -29.69 11.19 -17.34
N PRO A 159 -30.82 11.42 -16.64
CA PRO A 159 -30.81 11.73 -15.21
C PRO A 159 -30.12 10.64 -14.37
N GLU A 160 -30.12 9.40 -14.85
CA GLU A 160 -29.53 8.21 -14.22
C GLU A 160 -28.12 7.89 -14.74
N ASP A 161 -27.40 8.85 -15.35
CA ASP A 161 -26.03 8.62 -15.80
C ASP A 161 -25.06 8.59 -14.60
N PRO A 162 -24.53 7.41 -14.20
CA PRO A 162 -23.71 7.29 -13.00
C PRO A 162 -22.32 7.92 -13.17
N VAL A 163 -21.89 8.15 -14.42
CA VAL A 163 -20.59 8.73 -14.75
C VAL A 163 -20.71 10.26 -14.89
N ARG A 164 -21.88 10.78 -15.27
CA ARG A 164 -22.14 12.22 -15.50
C ARG A 164 -23.35 12.72 -14.70
N PRO A 165 -23.29 12.68 -13.37
CA PRO A 165 -24.43 13.07 -12.54
C PRO A 165 -24.76 14.57 -12.72
N ALA A 166 -26.02 14.87 -13.04
CA ALA A 166 -26.45 16.22 -13.43
C ALA A 166 -26.27 17.26 -12.32
N ASN A 167 -26.42 16.86 -11.05
CA ASN A 167 -26.23 17.73 -9.88
C ASN A 167 -24.79 18.29 -9.79
N GLN A 168 -23.78 17.49 -10.14
CA GLN A 168 -22.36 17.88 -10.11
C GLN A 168 -21.94 18.77 -11.28
N ARG A 169 -22.77 18.88 -12.33
CA ARG A 169 -22.48 19.58 -13.59
C ARG A 169 -23.30 20.86 -13.78
N SER A 170 -24.11 21.20 -12.77
CA SER A 170 -25.01 22.34 -12.78
C SER A 170 -24.25 23.68 -12.63
N ALA A 171 -24.88 24.79 -13.02
CA ALA A 171 -24.34 26.13 -12.77
C ALA A 171 -24.13 26.38 -11.26
N GLN A 172 -25.00 25.84 -10.41
CA GLN A 172 -24.84 25.92 -8.96
C GLN A 172 -23.60 25.15 -8.48
N ALA A 173 -23.34 23.95 -9.01
CA ALA A 173 -22.14 23.19 -8.68
C ALA A 173 -20.86 23.90 -9.13
N LEU A 174 -20.89 24.54 -10.30
CA LEU A 174 -19.78 25.36 -10.80
C LEU A 174 -19.47 26.53 -9.85
N GLU A 175 -20.49 27.27 -9.41
CA GLU A 175 -20.32 28.39 -8.46
C GLU A 175 -19.85 27.91 -7.08
N GLN A 176 -20.37 26.77 -6.60
CA GLN A 176 -19.88 26.16 -5.36
C GLN A 176 -18.41 25.76 -5.46
N LEU A 177 -17.98 25.19 -6.59
CA LEU A 177 -16.57 24.85 -6.80
C LEU A 177 -15.68 26.10 -6.75
N LYS A 178 -16.10 27.20 -7.38
CA LYS A 178 -15.35 28.48 -7.32
C LYS A 178 -15.17 28.96 -5.88
N LEU A 179 -16.23 28.96 -5.08
CA LEU A 179 -16.17 29.38 -3.67
C LEU A 179 -15.27 28.47 -2.81
N ARG A 180 -15.37 27.15 -3.03
CA ARG A 180 -14.50 26.17 -2.35
C ARG A 180 -13.05 26.36 -2.76
N ALA A 181 -12.78 26.64 -4.04
CA ALA A 181 -11.44 26.91 -4.55
C ALA A 181 -10.82 28.14 -3.88
N GLU A 182 -11.56 29.25 -3.74
CA GLU A 182 -11.09 30.44 -3.03
C GLU A 182 -10.71 30.14 -1.57
N THR A 183 -11.57 29.39 -0.86
CA THR A 183 -11.31 28.99 0.52
C THR A 183 -10.10 28.08 0.64
N PHE A 184 -9.97 27.11 -0.28
CA PHE A 184 -8.86 26.17 -0.34
C PHE A 184 -7.52 26.90 -0.57
N TYR A 185 -7.46 27.75 -1.60
CA TYR A 185 -6.21 28.42 -1.96
C TYR A 185 -5.78 29.50 -0.97
N ALA A 186 -6.68 30.00 -0.12
CA ALA A 186 -6.31 30.85 1.00
C ALA A 186 -5.40 30.13 2.02
N GLN A 187 -5.52 28.80 2.14
CA GLN A 187 -4.79 27.99 3.13
C GLN A 187 -3.75 27.03 2.53
N ALA A 188 -3.91 26.64 1.26
CA ALA A 188 -3.01 25.72 0.56
C ALA A 188 -1.51 26.08 0.69
N PRO A 189 -1.08 27.36 0.63
CA PRO A 189 0.32 27.73 0.84
C PRO A 189 0.87 27.35 2.22
N GLN A 190 0.04 27.42 3.28
CA GLN A 190 0.46 27.07 4.64
C GLN A 190 0.67 25.56 4.78
N ALA A 191 -0.27 24.76 4.26
CA ALA A 191 -0.16 23.31 4.23
C ALA A 191 1.05 22.84 3.41
N LEU A 192 1.27 23.45 2.23
CA LEU A 192 2.42 23.15 1.38
C LEU A 192 3.75 23.51 2.06
N ALA A 193 3.84 24.70 2.67
CA ALA A 193 5.04 25.15 3.36
C ALA A 193 5.38 24.24 4.55
N TYR A 194 4.38 23.85 5.35
CA TYR A 194 4.58 22.89 6.44
C TYR A 194 4.99 21.50 5.94
N LYS A 195 4.40 21.03 4.83
CA LYS A 195 4.79 19.75 4.20
C LYS A 195 6.26 19.75 3.80
N HIS A 196 6.70 20.76 3.05
CA HIS A 196 8.11 20.86 2.65
C HIS A 196 9.03 20.94 3.86
N LEU A 197 8.70 21.77 4.85
CA LEU A 197 9.48 21.89 6.08
C LEU A 197 9.61 20.55 6.81
N ALA A 198 8.49 19.84 7.02
CA ALA A 198 8.52 18.58 7.74
C ALA A 198 9.27 17.49 6.96
N VAL A 199 9.03 17.38 5.64
CA VAL A 199 9.73 16.43 4.77
C VAL A 199 11.23 16.71 4.75
N GLU A 200 11.65 17.97 4.64
CA GLU A 200 13.06 18.36 4.65
C GLU A 200 13.73 18.01 5.98
N VAL A 201 13.09 18.28 7.12
CA VAL A 201 13.57 17.86 8.44
C VAL A 201 13.74 16.33 8.51
N ALA A 202 12.79 15.58 7.97
CA ALA A 202 12.85 14.11 8.00
C ALA A 202 13.93 13.53 7.08
N GLU A 203 14.07 14.06 5.87
CA GLU A 203 15.06 13.60 4.87
C GLU A 203 16.49 13.96 5.28
N THR A 204 16.69 15.06 6.01
CA THR A 204 18.01 15.56 6.44
C THR A 204 18.45 15.03 7.81
N LEU A 205 17.55 14.39 8.55
CA LEU A 205 17.86 13.83 9.87
C LEU A 205 19.00 12.79 9.76
N PRO A 206 20.07 12.89 10.58
CA PRO A 206 21.19 11.95 10.50
C PRO A 206 20.77 10.50 10.75
N ASN A 207 21.11 9.62 9.82
CA ASN A 207 20.85 8.18 9.90
C ASN A 207 22.16 7.39 10.02
N VAL A 208 22.44 6.83 11.20
CA VAL A 208 23.67 6.09 11.52
C VAL A 208 23.90 4.94 10.54
N ARG A 209 22.87 4.15 10.23
CA ARG A 209 22.96 2.98 9.35
C ARG A 209 23.28 3.40 7.91
N ALA A 210 22.61 4.42 7.39
CA ALA A 210 22.85 4.93 6.05
C ALA A 210 24.26 5.53 5.92
N GLN A 211 24.75 6.20 6.97
CA GLN A 211 26.13 6.69 7.02
C GLN A 211 27.14 5.54 7.11
N ALA A 212 26.83 4.48 7.85
CA ALA A 212 27.65 3.28 7.88
C ALA A 212 27.70 2.58 6.52
N LYS A 213 26.59 2.57 5.76
CA LYS A 213 26.56 2.08 4.37
C LYS A 213 27.52 2.87 3.48
N GLN A 214 27.43 4.19 3.48
CA GLN A 214 28.34 5.05 2.73
C GLN A 214 29.81 4.83 3.13
N TRP A 215 30.07 4.66 4.43
CA TRP A 215 31.39 4.31 4.94
C TRP A 215 31.87 2.95 4.42
N ALA A 216 31.04 1.90 4.49
CA ALA A 216 31.35 0.57 3.99
C ALA A 216 31.68 0.58 2.49
N GLU A 217 30.83 1.22 1.68
CA GLU A 217 31.03 1.35 0.24
C GLU A 217 32.34 2.10 -0.07
N SER A 218 32.65 3.16 0.68
CA SER A 218 33.90 3.90 0.54
C SER A 218 35.13 3.05 0.88
N VAL A 219 35.06 2.26 1.97
CA VAL A 219 36.15 1.34 2.36
C VAL A 219 36.36 0.26 1.30
N ILE A 220 35.29 -0.36 0.80
CA ILE A 220 35.38 -1.36 -0.27
C ILE A 220 35.96 -0.76 -1.54
N PHE A 221 35.49 0.42 -1.97
CA PHE A 221 36.00 1.10 -3.14
C PHE A 221 37.49 1.41 -2.99
N LYS A 222 37.93 1.90 -1.83
CA LYS A 222 39.34 2.18 -1.56
C LYS A 222 40.23 0.93 -1.61
N LEU A 223 39.73 -0.21 -1.13
CA LEU A 223 40.48 -1.47 -1.08
C LEU A 223 40.48 -2.24 -2.41
N THR A 224 39.42 -2.10 -3.22
CA THR A 224 39.18 -2.99 -4.36
C THR A 224 39.00 -2.26 -5.70
N GLY A 225 38.77 -0.95 -5.69
CA GLY A 225 38.38 -0.15 -6.86
C GLY A 225 36.97 -0.43 -7.38
N LYS A 226 36.17 -1.26 -6.69
CA LYS A 226 34.82 -1.64 -7.12
C LYS A 226 33.76 -0.83 -6.39
N HIS A 227 32.76 -0.36 -7.13
CA HIS A 227 31.50 0.11 -6.57
C HIS A 227 30.60 -1.10 -6.30
N VAL A 228 30.09 -1.21 -5.07
CA VAL A 228 29.21 -2.28 -4.61
C VAL A 228 28.06 -1.67 -3.83
N ASP A 229 26.92 -2.36 -3.77
CA ASP A 229 25.92 -2.10 -2.73
C ASP A 229 26.33 -2.86 -1.47
N ALA A 230 26.75 -2.16 -0.43
CA ALA A 230 27.24 -2.81 0.78
C ALA A 230 26.15 -3.59 1.55
N ASP A 231 24.86 -3.33 1.31
CA ASP A 231 23.78 -4.12 1.93
C ASP A 231 23.66 -5.53 1.34
N THR A 232 24.30 -5.79 0.20
CA THR A 232 24.33 -7.11 -0.45
C THR A 232 25.52 -7.96 -0.02
N LEU A 233 26.44 -7.40 0.77
CA LEU A 233 27.63 -8.08 1.25
C LEU A 233 27.45 -8.47 2.72
N TYR A 234 27.84 -9.68 3.06
CA TYR A 234 27.74 -10.24 4.41
C TYR A 234 29.13 -10.52 4.97
N LEU A 235 29.39 -10.10 6.20
CA LEU A 235 30.47 -10.64 7.02
C LEU A 235 29.91 -11.83 7.79
N ASN A 236 30.28 -13.04 7.35
CA ASN A 236 29.86 -14.29 7.96
C ASN A 236 31.00 -14.80 8.86
N ARG A 237 30.67 -15.22 10.08
CA ARG A 237 31.60 -15.81 11.05
C ARG A 237 31.24 -17.27 11.33
N PHE A 238 32.24 -18.11 11.59
CA PHE A 238 32.12 -19.56 11.72
C PHE A 238 32.99 -20.08 12.88
N ASN A 239 32.72 -21.30 13.37
CA ASN A 239 33.59 -21.94 14.37
C ASN A 239 34.68 -22.81 13.74
N SER A 240 34.43 -23.32 12.53
CA SER A 240 35.33 -24.25 11.84
C SER A 240 35.72 -23.73 10.47
N SER A 241 36.90 -24.10 9.98
CA SER A 241 37.38 -23.73 8.65
C SER A 241 38.17 -24.84 7.98
N GLN A 242 38.18 -24.81 6.66
CA GLN A 242 38.86 -25.78 5.79
C GLN A 242 39.74 -25.00 4.80
N SER A 243 40.93 -25.50 4.47
CA SER A 243 41.81 -24.80 3.54
C SER A 243 41.26 -24.85 2.12
N ALA A 244 41.23 -23.70 1.44
CA ALA A 244 40.70 -23.58 0.08
C ALA A 244 41.38 -22.44 -0.69
N SER A 245 41.20 -22.43 -2.01
CA SER A 245 41.72 -21.37 -2.89
C SER A 245 40.79 -20.14 -2.90
N THR A 246 40.59 -19.52 -1.73
CA THR A 246 39.78 -18.30 -1.54
C THR A 246 40.67 -17.10 -1.20
N ALA A 247 40.09 -15.90 -1.15
CA ALA A 247 40.80 -14.67 -0.77
C ALA A 247 41.34 -14.71 0.68
N THR A 248 40.71 -15.48 1.57
CA THR A 248 41.17 -15.71 2.94
C THR A 248 42.08 -16.94 3.07
N GLY A 249 42.07 -17.84 2.09
CA GLY A 249 42.71 -19.17 2.18
C GLY A 249 41.84 -20.23 2.86
N TRP A 250 40.60 -19.89 3.23
CA TRP A 250 39.67 -20.73 3.95
C TRP A 250 38.28 -20.80 3.29
N GLU A 251 37.61 -21.93 3.46
CA GLU A 251 36.19 -22.13 3.18
C GLU A 251 35.48 -22.78 4.37
N HIS A 252 34.15 -22.64 4.42
CA HIS A 252 33.33 -23.11 5.53
C HIS A 252 32.19 -23.97 4.98
N MET A 253 32.32 -25.27 5.17
CA MET A 253 31.43 -26.29 4.60
C MET A 253 30.63 -26.98 5.71
N GLY A 254 29.33 -27.19 5.48
CA GLY A 254 28.48 -27.96 6.40
C GLY A 254 28.13 -27.27 7.72
N GLU A 255 28.48 -25.98 7.88
CA GLU A 255 28.18 -25.16 9.06
C GLU A 255 27.49 -23.85 8.61
N GLU A 256 26.47 -23.40 9.36
CA GLU A 256 25.89 -22.06 9.18
C GLU A 256 26.70 -21.03 9.97
N PRO A 257 26.78 -19.78 9.50
CA PRO A 257 27.52 -18.77 10.22
C PRO A 257 26.92 -18.54 11.61
N THR A 258 27.79 -18.52 12.63
CA THR A 258 27.42 -18.18 14.02
C THR A 258 26.97 -16.72 14.14
N ALA A 259 27.46 -15.87 13.24
CA ALA A 259 26.96 -14.53 13.03
C ALA A 259 27.06 -14.19 11.54
N SER A 260 25.96 -13.66 10.99
CA SER A 260 25.93 -13.11 9.64
C SER A 260 25.38 -11.69 9.72
N LEU A 261 26.20 -10.71 9.36
CA LEU A 261 25.82 -9.31 9.37
C LEU A 261 26.07 -8.71 8.00
N ARG A 262 25.15 -7.88 7.52
CA ARG A 262 25.44 -7.04 6.36
C ARG A 262 26.65 -6.18 6.65
N LEU A 263 27.46 -5.91 5.64
CA LEU A 263 28.74 -5.25 5.80
C LEU A 263 28.66 -3.95 6.61
N PRO A 264 27.67 -3.06 6.41
CA PRO A 264 27.65 -1.84 7.18
C PRO A 264 27.20 -2.05 8.64
N ASP A 265 26.52 -3.17 8.98
CA ASP A 265 26.19 -3.54 10.36
C ASP A 265 27.41 -4.14 11.05
N ALA A 266 28.19 -4.94 10.31
CA ALA A 266 29.45 -5.49 10.78
C ALA A 266 30.45 -4.38 11.13
N LEU A 267 30.51 -3.30 10.36
CA LEU A 267 31.36 -2.16 10.68
C LEU A 267 30.89 -1.39 11.93
N LEU A 268 29.58 -1.21 12.12
CA LEU A 268 29.02 -0.61 13.33
C LEU A 268 29.23 -1.49 14.58
N LYS A 269 29.25 -2.81 14.39
CA LYS A 269 29.55 -3.79 15.45
C LYS A 269 31.02 -3.73 15.93
N ASN A 270 31.91 -3.08 15.19
CA ASN A 270 33.36 -3.12 15.44
C ASN A 270 33.95 -4.55 15.48
N PHE A 271 35.28 -4.63 15.52
CA PHE A 271 36.02 -5.89 15.62
C PHE A 271 36.56 -6.06 17.05
N SER A 272 36.51 -7.28 17.57
CA SER A 272 36.95 -7.65 18.93
C SER A 272 38.48 -7.73 19.03
N GLU A 273 39.03 -7.71 20.25
CA GLU A 273 40.48 -7.91 20.46
C GLU A 273 40.98 -9.24 19.87
N ASN A 274 40.15 -10.28 19.86
CA ASN A 274 40.49 -11.57 19.27
C ASN A 274 40.62 -11.50 17.74
N ASP A 275 39.89 -10.59 17.09
CA ASP A 275 39.95 -10.41 15.63
C ASP A 275 41.29 -9.80 15.17
N TRP A 276 41.99 -9.11 16.08
CA TRP A 276 43.31 -8.53 15.82
C TRP A 276 44.47 -9.52 15.85
N VAL A 277 44.22 -10.75 16.33
CA VAL A 277 45.23 -11.81 16.30
C VAL A 277 45.48 -12.18 14.82
N PRO A 278 46.73 -12.07 14.32
CA PRO A 278 47.03 -12.31 12.91
C PRO A 278 46.53 -13.67 12.43
N GLY A 279 45.73 -13.66 11.36
CA GLY A 279 45.17 -14.86 10.74
C GLY A 279 43.90 -15.40 11.40
N ASN A 280 43.56 -14.97 12.62
CA ASN A 280 42.40 -15.49 13.34
C ASN A 280 41.09 -15.10 12.65
N LEU A 281 40.87 -13.81 12.43
CA LEU A 281 39.67 -13.30 11.76
C LEU A 281 39.48 -13.87 10.35
N ASP A 282 40.54 -14.01 9.56
CA ASP A 282 40.45 -14.55 8.19
C ASP A 282 40.21 -16.06 8.18
N SER A 283 40.54 -16.77 9.26
CA SER A 283 40.25 -18.21 9.41
C SER A 283 38.86 -18.49 9.96
N GLU A 284 38.25 -17.54 10.65
CA GLU A 284 36.94 -17.68 11.29
C GLU A 284 35.85 -16.88 10.58
N ALA A 285 36.20 -16.08 9.57
CA ALA A 285 35.25 -15.22 8.86
C ALA A 285 35.62 -15.00 7.39
N GLY A 286 34.61 -14.61 6.61
CA GLY A 286 34.77 -14.17 5.22
C GLY A 286 33.71 -13.17 4.82
N LEU A 287 33.98 -12.44 3.73
CA LEU A 287 32.97 -11.62 3.06
C LEU A 287 32.30 -12.43 1.96
N TYR A 288 30.97 -12.43 1.91
CA TYR A 288 30.16 -13.21 0.98
C TYR A 288 29.03 -12.38 0.39
N ILE A 289 28.52 -12.80 -0.77
CA ILE A 289 27.28 -12.26 -1.35
C ILE A 289 26.03 -12.97 -0.80
N ASP A 290 26.21 -14.11 -0.12
CA ASP A 290 25.16 -14.89 0.51
C ASP A 290 25.20 -14.75 2.03
N GLY A 291 24.01 -14.59 2.63
CA GLY A 291 23.77 -14.70 4.07
C GLY A 291 23.54 -16.15 4.52
N PRO A 292 22.89 -16.38 5.69
CA PRO A 292 22.61 -17.72 6.21
C PRO A 292 21.79 -18.60 5.24
N GLY A 293 21.95 -19.92 5.34
CA GLY A 293 21.17 -20.92 4.62
C GLY A 293 21.95 -21.69 3.54
N LYS A 294 23.26 -21.43 3.37
CA LYS A 294 24.09 -22.08 2.35
C LYS A 294 24.88 -23.30 2.84
N SER A 295 24.83 -23.64 4.13
CA SER A 295 25.63 -24.74 4.70
C SER A 295 25.41 -26.10 4.02
N ARG A 296 24.19 -26.34 3.50
CA ARG A 296 23.78 -27.60 2.85
C ARG A 296 23.82 -27.56 1.33
N THR A 297 24.03 -26.40 0.73
CA THR A 297 23.92 -26.15 -0.73
C THR A 297 25.24 -25.61 -1.31
N GLY A 298 26.37 -26.13 -0.82
CA GLY A 298 27.70 -25.79 -1.32
C GLY A 298 28.57 -24.99 -0.35
N GLY A 299 28.04 -24.58 0.81
CA GLY A 299 28.77 -23.89 1.87
C GLY A 299 29.20 -22.47 1.49
N TYR A 300 30.22 -21.97 2.16
CA TYR A 300 30.75 -20.62 2.00
C TYR A 300 32.20 -20.71 1.53
N GLY A 301 32.46 -20.39 0.26
CA GLY A 301 33.75 -20.62 -0.37
C GLY A 301 33.95 -19.80 -1.63
N ALA A 302 34.75 -20.28 -2.57
CA ALA A 302 35.19 -19.47 -3.71
C ALA A 302 34.06 -18.99 -4.64
N HIS A 303 32.94 -19.70 -4.66
CA HIS A 303 31.80 -19.46 -5.54
C HIS A 303 30.88 -18.32 -5.08
N ASN A 304 30.85 -18.00 -3.79
CA ASN A 304 30.03 -16.93 -3.20
C ASN A 304 30.83 -15.92 -2.35
N GLN A 305 32.16 -16.02 -2.33
CA GLN A 305 33.01 -15.02 -1.68
C GLN A 305 32.94 -13.67 -2.41
N PHE A 306 33.00 -12.60 -1.63
CA PHE A 306 33.53 -11.33 -2.09
C PHE A 306 35.05 -11.34 -1.84
N PRO A 307 35.90 -11.20 -2.87
CA PRO A 307 37.34 -11.49 -2.78
C PRO A 307 38.10 -10.37 -2.07
N LEU A 308 37.88 -10.23 -0.76
CA LEU A 308 38.54 -9.32 0.15
C LEU A 308 38.60 -9.96 1.54
N ALA A 309 39.79 -10.07 2.11
CA ALA A 309 39.98 -10.63 3.45
C ALA A 309 39.38 -9.71 4.53
N PRO A 310 38.60 -10.23 5.50
CA PRO A 310 38.06 -9.45 6.60
C PRO A 310 39.11 -8.69 7.42
N SER A 311 40.32 -9.22 7.59
CA SER A 311 41.41 -8.52 8.30
C SER A 311 41.86 -7.25 7.57
N VAL A 312 41.87 -7.25 6.24
CA VAL A 312 42.19 -6.07 5.43
C VAL A 312 41.10 -5.02 5.55
N LEU A 313 39.83 -5.45 5.54
CA LEU A 313 38.68 -4.60 5.80
C LEU A 313 38.77 -3.96 7.19
N MET A 314 39.03 -4.75 8.24
CA MET A 314 39.18 -4.30 9.63
C MET A 314 40.31 -3.25 9.77
N HIS A 315 41.49 -3.51 9.21
CA HIS A 315 42.61 -2.56 9.27
C HIS A 315 42.31 -1.25 8.52
N ALA A 316 41.52 -1.30 7.46
CA ALA A 316 41.13 -0.11 6.72
C ALA A 316 40.05 0.69 7.44
N SER A 317 39.04 0.01 8.02
CA SER A 317 37.95 0.66 8.75
C SER A 317 38.45 1.35 10.02
N TRP A 318 39.47 0.80 10.70
CA TRP A 318 40.06 1.40 11.91
C TRP A 318 40.61 2.81 11.70
N LYS A 319 40.96 3.17 10.45
CA LYS A 319 41.47 4.51 10.10
C LYS A 319 40.37 5.57 10.02
N THR A 320 39.10 5.18 10.11
CA THR A 320 37.96 6.09 10.07
C THR A 320 37.44 6.33 11.49
N ASP A 321 37.41 7.59 11.89
CA ASP A 321 36.70 8.01 13.10
C ASP A 321 35.22 8.24 12.78
N PHE A 322 34.44 7.16 12.77
CA PHE A 322 33.02 7.20 12.43
C PHE A 322 32.18 7.95 13.49
N GLN A 323 32.63 7.97 14.75
CA GLN A 323 31.99 8.73 15.83
C GLN A 323 32.05 10.24 15.54
N SER A 324 33.22 10.76 15.16
CA SER A 324 33.38 12.17 14.78
C SER A 324 32.55 12.53 13.54
N VAL A 325 32.47 11.64 12.54
CA VAL A 325 31.61 11.83 11.36
C VAL A 325 30.13 11.98 11.76
N MET A 326 29.66 11.12 12.66
CA MET A 326 28.27 11.19 13.12
C MET A 326 28.00 12.40 14.01
N THR A 327 28.94 12.77 14.88
CA THR A 327 28.86 13.97 15.73
C THR A 327 28.72 15.21 14.87
N GLN A 328 29.57 15.37 13.85
CA GLN A 328 29.51 16.49 12.92
C GLN A 328 28.16 16.54 12.19
N LYS A 329 27.63 15.41 11.72
CA LYS A 329 26.32 15.36 11.05
C LYS A 329 25.17 15.74 11.96
N ILE A 330 25.21 15.32 13.22
CA ILE A 330 24.23 15.72 14.24
C ILE A 330 24.31 17.24 14.46
N ASP A 331 25.52 17.79 14.64
CA ASP A 331 25.68 19.23 14.81
C ASP A 331 25.24 20.05 13.59
N ASP A 332 25.62 19.64 12.38
CA ASP A 332 25.22 20.29 11.14
C ASP A 332 23.70 20.31 10.97
N PHE A 333 23.03 19.19 11.27
CA PHE A 333 21.58 19.09 11.26
C PHE A 333 20.95 20.08 12.22
N TRP A 334 21.38 20.12 13.48
CA TRP A 334 20.79 21.01 14.47
C TRP A 334 21.08 22.49 14.21
N ASN A 335 22.25 22.81 13.66
CA ASN A 335 22.61 24.17 13.26
C ASN A 335 21.78 24.67 12.08
N THR A 336 21.39 23.77 11.17
CA THR A 336 20.66 24.12 9.94
C THR A 336 19.14 24.03 10.13
N HIS A 337 18.65 22.93 10.72
CA HIS A 337 17.24 22.56 10.79
C HIS A 337 16.64 22.60 12.20
N GLY A 338 17.38 23.07 13.22
CA GLY A 338 16.88 23.07 14.60
C GLY A 338 15.59 23.86 14.83
N THR A 339 15.38 24.95 14.09
CA THR A 339 14.13 25.74 14.15
C THR A 339 12.98 25.06 13.40
N ASP A 340 13.28 24.43 12.26
CA ASP A 340 12.29 23.69 11.48
C ASP A 340 11.83 22.44 12.23
N TYR A 341 12.75 21.76 12.89
CA TYR A 341 12.45 20.67 13.83
C TYR A 341 11.49 21.12 14.93
N GLN A 342 11.76 22.26 15.58
CA GLN A 342 10.85 22.82 16.61
C GLN A 342 9.46 23.10 16.04
N THR A 343 9.40 23.62 14.82
CA THR A 343 8.15 23.92 14.11
C THR A 343 7.34 22.66 13.83
N ALA A 344 8.00 21.58 13.37
CA ALA A 344 7.37 20.30 13.08
C ALA A 344 6.77 19.65 14.34
N ILE A 345 7.50 19.63 15.46
CA ILE A 345 6.97 19.04 16.71
C ILE A 345 5.85 19.85 17.33
N LYS A 346 5.88 21.17 17.16
CA LYS A 346 4.80 22.06 17.61
C LYS A 346 3.52 21.83 16.79
N GLY A 347 3.65 21.61 15.49
CA GLY A 347 2.53 21.23 14.63
C GLY A 347 1.96 19.86 14.99
N GLU A 348 2.81 18.86 15.24
CA GLU A 348 2.38 17.53 15.70
C GLU A 348 1.62 17.61 17.04
N PHE A 349 2.16 18.34 18.02
CA PHE A 349 1.49 18.52 19.30
C PHE A 349 0.08 19.12 19.14
N ALA A 350 -0.06 20.18 18.35
CA ALA A 350 -1.35 20.81 18.07
C ALA A 350 -2.30 19.85 17.33
N TYR A 351 -1.76 19.06 16.40
CA TYR A 351 -2.51 18.04 15.67
C TYR A 351 -3.05 16.97 16.62
N GLN A 352 -2.19 16.38 17.46
CA GLN A 352 -2.59 15.34 18.40
C GLN A 352 -3.63 15.85 19.41
N ALA A 353 -3.50 17.10 19.88
CA ALA A 353 -4.44 17.70 20.80
C ALA A 353 -5.83 17.85 20.15
N ARG A 354 -5.88 18.34 18.89
CA ARG A 354 -7.12 18.47 18.11
C ARG A 354 -7.72 17.12 17.73
N LYS A 355 -6.89 16.17 17.27
CA LYS A 355 -7.28 14.80 16.90
C LYS A 355 -7.92 14.11 18.09
N GLN A 356 -7.25 14.09 19.24
CA GLN A 356 -7.75 13.41 20.42
C GLN A 356 -9.04 14.04 20.95
N LEU A 357 -9.15 15.38 20.96
CA LEU A 357 -10.40 16.07 21.32
C LEU A 357 -11.56 15.67 20.39
N LYS A 358 -11.32 15.63 19.07
CA LYS A 358 -12.33 15.22 18.07
C LYS A 358 -12.73 13.75 18.24
N THR A 359 -11.76 12.86 18.43
CA THR A 359 -12.02 11.42 18.66
C THR A 359 -12.84 11.18 19.91
N VAL A 360 -12.57 11.90 21.01
CA VAL A 360 -13.37 11.79 22.24
C VAL A 360 -14.77 12.35 22.03
N ALA A 361 -14.92 13.52 21.39
CA ALA A 361 -16.20 14.15 21.14
C ALA A 361 -17.13 13.33 20.21
N ALA A 362 -16.56 12.55 19.29
CA ALA A 362 -17.32 11.69 18.38
C ALA A 362 -17.85 10.40 19.03
N ARG A 363 -17.32 9.99 20.20
CA ARG A 363 -17.75 8.75 20.88
C ARG A 363 -19.07 8.94 21.63
N PRO A 364 -19.98 7.94 21.62
CA PRO A 364 -21.18 7.97 22.46
C PRO A 364 -20.86 8.12 23.95
N ALA A 365 -21.74 8.80 24.71
CA ALA A 365 -21.54 9.04 26.14
C ALA A 365 -21.31 7.75 26.96
N ALA A 366 -21.94 6.64 26.57
CA ALA A 366 -21.77 5.34 27.22
C ALA A 366 -20.38 4.72 27.00
N GLU A 367 -19.73 5.00 25.87
CA GLU A 367 -18.35 4.55 25.62
C GLU A 367 -17.33 5.45 26.31
N GLN A 368 -17.65 6.74 26.48
CA GLN A 368 -16.80 7.68 27.21
C GLN A 368 -16.65 7.29 28.70
N THR A 369 -17.71 6.78 29.33
CA THR A 369 -17.67 6.35 30.74
C THR A 369 -16.91 5.04 30.97
N LEU A 370 -16.74 4.21 29.93
CA LEU A 370 -15.97 2.95 29.98
C LEU A 370 -14.47 3.17 29.76
N GLN A 371 -14.04 4.33 29.29
CA GLN A 371 -12.62 4.63 29.13
C GLN A 371 -11.92 4.74 30.49
N ALA A 372 -10.66 4.28 30.52
CA ALA A 372 -9.77 4.49 31.65
C ALA A 372 -9.71 5.99 31.98
N PRO A 373 -9.71 6.38 33.27
CA PRO A 373 -9.72 7.80 33.68
C PRO A 373 -8.69 8.66 32.96
N GLU A 374 -7.52 8.10 32.68
CA GLU A 374 -6.39 8.70 31.99
C GLU A 374 -6.64 9.02 30.51
N HIS A 375 -7.56 8.32 29.85
CA HIS A 375 -7.86 8.52 28.42
C HIS A 375 -8.99 9.53 28.17
N ARG A 376 -9.65 10.02 29.24
CA ARG A 376 -10.82 10.92 29.15
C ARG A 376 -10.42 12.38 28.92
N PHE A 377 -9.71 12.65 27.83
CA PHE A 377 -9.24 13.99 27.47
C PHE A 377 -10.41 14.94 27.15
N THR A 378 -10.53 16.04 27.92
CA THR A 378 -11.64 16.99 27.84
C THR A 378 -11.27 18.28 27.11
N ARG A 379 -12.26 19.14 26.83
CA ARG A 379 -12.01 20.46 26.24
C ARG A 379 -11.25 21.38 27.20
N GLU A 380 -11.43 21.24 28.50
CA GLU A 380 -10.63 21.94 29.52
C GLU A 380 -9.18 21.48 29.50
N ASP A 381 -8.93 20.18 29.30
CA ASP A 381 -7.57 19.64 29.18
C ASP A 381 -6.90 20.12 27.89
N TYR A 382 -7.65 20.17 26.79
CA TYR A 382 -7.20 20.79 25.53
C TYR A 382 -6.80 22.26 25.75
N ARG A 383 -7.64 23.05 26.43
CA ARG A 383 -7.31 24.46 26.74
C ARG A 383 -6.09 24.59 27.64
N LEU A 384 -5.90 23.67 28.58
CA LEU A 384 -4.73 23.65 29.46
C LEU A 384 -3.45 23.42 28.65
N VAL A 385 -3.39 22.35 27.85
CA VAL A 385 -2.19 22.02 27.07
C VAL A 385 -1.93 23.05 25.96
N MET A 386 -2.97 23.52 25.28
CA MET A 386 -2.84 24.57 24.26
C MET A 386 -2.52 25.95 24.86
N GLY A 387 -2.81 26.16 26.14
CA GLY A 387 -2.41 27.37 26.87
C GLY A 387 -0.89 27.51 27.04
N ALA A 388 -0.14 26.40 27.01
CA ALA A 388 1.32 26.40 27.02
C ALA A 388 1.93 26.89 25.69
N VAL A 389 1.12 27.00 24.63
CA VAL A 389 1.52 27.41 23.27
C VAL A 389 0.75 28.65 22.85
N SER A 390 0.83 29.70 23.66
CA SER A 390 -0.06 30.89 23.61
C SER A 390 -0.06 31.69 22.31
N ASN A 391 0.83 31.37 21.37
CA ASN A 391 0.87 31.95 20.03
C ASN A 391 -0.01 31.21 19.00
N LEU A 392 -0.56 30.05 19.36
CA LEU A 392 -1.53 29.30 18.55
C LEU A 392 -2.97 29.61 19.02
N PRO A 393 -3.96 29.61 18.12
CA PRO A 393 -5.36 29.81 18.49
C PRO A 393 -5.87 28.67 19.37
N LEU A 394 -6.59 29.04 20.43
CA LEU A 394 -7.30 28.09 21.31
C LEU A 394 -8.56 27.50 20.64
N ASP A 395 -9.06 28.08 19.56
CA ASP A 395 -10.14 27.48 18.78
C ASP A 395 -9.59 26.27 17.99
N GLU A 396 -10.10 25.07 18.29
CA GLU A 396 -9.72 23.83 17.62
C GLU A 396 -10.02 23.81 16.11
N ASN A 397 -10.84 24.76 15.62
CA ASN A 397 -11.30 24.84 14.24
C ASN A 397 -10.59 25.91 13.42
N ALA A 398 -9.83 26.78 14.08
CA ALA A 398 -9.12 27.87 13.42
C ALA A 398 -7.91 27.31 12.65
N PRO A 399 -7.72 27.68 11.38
CA PRO A 399 -6.54 27.29 10.63
C PRO A 399 -5.30 27.91 11.27
N LEU A 400 -4.22 27.13 11.33
CA LEU A 400 -2.91 27.58 11.79
C LEU A 400 -2.14 28.25 10.66
N ASN A 401 -1.10 28.99 11.02
CA ASN A 401 -0.12 29.55 10.09
C ASN A 401 1.28 29.01 10.45
N VAL A 402 2.10 28.69 9.45
CA VAL A 402 3.46 28.19 9.66
C VAL A 402 4.32 29.17 10.45
N GLU A 403 4.16 30.48 10.24
CA GLU A 403 4.89 31.50 11.00
C GLU A 403 4.45 31.57 12.47
N GLN A 404 3.18 31.22 12.77
CA GLN A 404 2.77 31.00 14.15
C GLN A 404 3.49 29.78 14.72
N LEU A 405 3.59 28.67 14.00
CA LEU A 405 4.32 27.48 14.47
C LEU A 405 5.82 27.76 14.67
N LYS A 406 6.46 28.57 13.83
CA LYS A 406 7.88 28.98 14.00
C LYS A 406 8.13 29.91 15.17
N SER A 407 7.12 30.70 15.56
CA SER A 407 7.27 31.67 16.63
C SER A 407 7.40 30.98 17.99
N GLN A 408 8.37 31.42 18.80
CA GLN A 408 8.50 30.98 20.19
C GLN A 408 7.37 31.54 21.06
N ALA A 409 6.85 30.71 21.97
CA ALA A 409 5.87 31.09 22.96
C ALA A 409 6.30 30.60 24.34
N PRO A 410 6.97 31.45 25.14
CA PRO A 410 7.27 31.14 26.53
C PRO A 410 6.01 30.81 27.32
N VAL A 411 6.12 29.84 28.22
CA VAL A 411 5.02 29.43 29.09
C VAL A 411 4.64 30.58 30.02
N LYS A 412 3.36 30.95 30.05
CA LYS A 412 2.82 32.02 30.89
C LYS A 412 2.13 31.41 32.11
N GLY A 413 2.25 32.06 33.28
CA GLY A 413 1.91 31.52 34.61
C GLY A 413 0.46 31.05 34.89
N VAL A 414 -0.41 30.97 33.88
CA VAL A 414 -1.72 30.28 33.98
C VAL A 414 -1.57 28.77 33.78
N VAL A 415 -0.52 28.34 33.06
CA VAL A 415 -0.15 26.94 32.83
C VAL A 415 1.28 26.75 33.31
N GLN A 416 1.56 25.62 33.94
CA GLN A 416 2.91 25.18 34.25
C GLN A 416 3.27 24.02 33.33
N ALA A 417 4.49 24.02 32.80
CA ALA A 417 5.01 22.95 31.97
C ALA A 417 6.30 22.41 32.61
N HIS A 418 6.41 21.10 32.68
CA HIS A 418 7.57 20.44 33.26
C HIS A 418 8.06 19.34 32.33
N ALA A 419 9.37 19.23 32.15
CA ALA A 419 9.98 18.03 31.62
C ALA A 419 9.62 16.86 32.56
N PHE A 420 9.20 15.73 32.00
CA PHE A 420 8.79 14.59 32.82
C PHE A 420 9.99 14.04 33.59
N ASN A 421 9.84 13.96 34.91
CA ASN A 421 10.91 13.63 35.85
C ASN A 421 10.55 12.37 36.64
N ILE A 422 11.40 11.35 36.59
CA ILE A 422 11.31 10.17 37.47
C ILE A 422 12.55 10.17 38.34
N LYS A 423 12.40 10.49 39.63
CA LYS A 423 13.50 10.48 40.61
C LYS A 423 14.76 11.19 40.11
N GLY A 424 14.65 12.36 39.51
CA GLY A 424 15.77 13.15 38.98
C GLY A 424 16.21 12.79 37.55
N PHE A 425 15.70 11.70 36.96
CA PHE A 425 15.91 11.40 35.55
C PHE A 425 14.88 12.18 34.73
N LEU A 426 15.36 13.02 33.82
CA LEU A 426 14.52 13.84 32.96
C LEU A 426 14.35 13.17 31.59
N SER A 427 13.10 13.09 31.15
CA SER A 427 12.75 12.70 29.79
C SER A 427 13.16 13.81 28.82
N ASN A 428 13.55 13.44 27.60
CA ASN A 428 13.91 14.41 26.57
C ASN A 428 12.69 14.97 25.80
N ASP A 429 11.53 14.32 25.87
CA ASP A 429 10.39 14.60 24.99
C ASP A 429 9.02 14.57 25.68
N ILE A 430 8.85 13.81 26.78
CA ILE A 430 7.60 13.80 27.54
C ILE A 430 7.46 15.09 28.36
N VAL A 431 6.31 15.76 28.22
CA VAL A 431 5.99 16.99 28.94
C VAL A 431 4.77 16.80 29.83
N ARG A 432 4.88 17.24 31.08
CA ARG A 432 3.78 17.30 32.04
C ARG A 432 3.27 18.73 32.15
N PHE A 433 2.00 18.94 31.84
CA PHE A 433 1.28 20.20 32.02
C PHE A 433 0.44 20.16 33.28
N SER A 434 0.41 21.26 34.03
CA SER A 434 -0.49 21.43 35.17
C SER A 434 -1.12 22.82 35.19
N ALA A 435 -2.34 22.88 35.75
CA ALA A 435 -2.94 24.16 36.08
C ALA A 435 -2.16 24.84 37.21
N ALA A 436 -2.30 26.16 37.34
CA ALA A 436 -1.58 26.96 38.36
C ALA A 436 -1.87 26.53 39.81
N ASP A 437 -2.99 25.83 40.06
CA ASP A 437 -3.33 25.26 41.36
C ASP A 437 -2.61 23.93 41.68
N GLY A 438 -1.85 23.39 40.71
CA GLY A 438 -1.10 22.14 40.83
C GLY A 438 -1.97 20.88 40.89
N GLY A 439 -3.29 20.99 40.77
CA GLY A 439 -4.21 19.85 40.92
C GLY A 439 -4.19 18.95 39.70
N ARG A 440 -4.74 19.43 38.58
CA ARG A 440 -4.87 18.64 37.35
C ARG A 440 -3.52 18.48 36.63
N GLN A 441 -3.20 17.25 36.25
CA GLN A 441 -2.00 16.91 35.47
C GLN A 441 -2.38 16.37 34.10
N VAL A 442 -1.70 16.81 33.04
CA VAL A 442 -1.83 16.24 31.70
C VAL A 442 -0.44 15.90 31.18
N LEU A 443 -0.20 14.64 30.87
CA LEU A 443 1.04 14.14 30.32
C LEU A 443 0.90 14.07 28.80
N TYR A 444 1.77 14.77 28.08
CA TYR A 444 1.97 14.59 26.65
C TYR A 444 3.11 13.59 26.46
N ILE A 445 2.79 12.43 25.91
CA ILE A 445 3.75 11.40 25.51
C ILE A 445 3.79 11.39 23.98
N PRO A 446 4.83 11.96 23.38
CA PRO A 446 4.97 11.95 21.93
C PRO A 446 4.95 10.50 21.40
N GLY A 447 4.13 10.22 20.37
CA GLY A 447 4.10 8.91 19.70
C GLY A 447 3.21 7.84 20.34
N SER A 448 2.56 8.11 21.47
CA SER A 448 1.57 7.20 22.04
C SER A 448 0.17 7.44 21.46
N GLU A 449 -0.68 6.42 21.46
CA GLU A 449 -2.12 6.56 21.23
C GLU A 449 -2.90 6.05 22.46
N PRO A 450 -3.60 6.91 23.21
CA PRO A 450 -3.67 8.38 23.05
C PRO A 450 -2.35 9.10 23.39
N ALA A 451 -2.11 10.28 22.79
CA ALA A 451 -0.90 11.10 23.01
C ALA A 451 -0.96 11.90 24.32
N PHE A 452 -2.17 12.20 24.79
CA PHE A 452 -2.40 12.93 26.04
C PHE A 452 -3.06 12.01 27.07
N LEU A 453 -2.44 11.91 28.25
CA LEU A 453 -2.98 11.20 29.41
C LEU A 453 -3.31 12.21 30.51
N ARG A 454 -4.54 12.19 31.03
CA ARG A 454 -4.98 13.11 32.08
C ARG A 454 -5.01 12.45 33.47
N PHE A 455 -4.68 13.21 34.50
CA PHE A 455 -4.73 12.73 35.89
C PHE A 455 -5.32 13.80 36.78
N ASP A 456 -6.17 13.37 37.72
CA ASP A 456 -6.87 14.28 38.63
C ASP A 456 -5.92 14.87 39.70
N SER A 457 -4.76 14.25 39.93
CA SER A 457 -3.75 14.71 40.88
C SER A 457 -2.35 14.16 40.56
N LEU A 458 -1.32 14.72 41.20
CA LEU A 458 0.05 14.22 41.10
C LEU A 458 0.18 12.80 41.67
N GLU A 459 -0.56 12.45 42.73
CA GLU A 459 -0.57 11.10 43.29
C GLU A 459 -1.15 10.07 42.31
N LYS A 460 -2.13 10.45 41.50
CA LYS A 460 -2.68 9.56 40.46
C LYS A 460 -1.68 9.31 39.33
N LEU A 461 -0.94 10.34 38.93
CA LEU A 461 0.15 10.20 37.98
C LEU A 461 1.27 9.31 38.55
N ASP A 462 1.61 9.48 39.83
CA ASP A 462 2.61 8.66 40.54
C ASP A 462 2.25 7.17 40.53
N GLN A 463 1.00 6.86 40.90
CA GLN A 463 0.48 5.50 40.84
C GLN A 463 0.53 4.91 39.43
N TRP A 464 0.23 5.71 38.40
CA TRP A 464 0.30 5.27 37.02
C TRP A 464 1.73 4.88 36.60
N VAL A 465 2.75 5.63 37.03
CA VAL A 465 4.17 5.30 36.75
C VAL A 465 4.55 3.97 37.42
N ILE A 466 4.16 3.78 38.68
CA ILE A 466 4.36 2.51 39.40
C ILE A 466 3.70 1.35 38.66
N ASP A 467 2.50 1.55 38.11
CA ASP A 467 1.80 0.52 37.34
C ASP A 467 2.44 0.24 35.98
N GLN A 468 3.06 1.23 35.33
CA GLN A 468 3.89 1.00 34.14
C GLN A 468 5.14 0.18 34.49
N ALA A 469 5.77 0.44 35.65
CA ALA A 469 6.99 -0.23 36.07
C ALA A 469 6.81 -1.74 36.30
N LYS A 470 5.63 -2.16 36.73
CA LYS A 470 5.30 -3.58 37.01
C LYS A 470 5.20 -4.44 35.75
N ASP A 471 4.90 -3.86 34.60
CA ASP A 471 4.80 -4.58 33.32
C ASP A 471 6.10 -4.37 32.52
N PRO A 472 6.87 -5.43 32.23
CA PRO A 472 8.15 -5.30 31.54
C PRO A 472 8.06 -4.57 30.20
N LYS A 473 6.98 -4.76 29.43
CA LYS A 473 6.81 -4.12 28.11
C LYS A 473 6.46 -2.65 28.26
N LYS A 474 5.56 -2.29 29.19
CA LYS A 474 5.19 -0.89 29.45
C LYS A 474 6.35 -0.10 30.03
N ARG A 475 7.10 -0.71 30.96
CA ARG A 475 8.36 -0.18 31.48
C ARG A 475 9.33 0.12 30.34
N GLU A 476 9.65 -0.87 29.50
CA GLU A 476 10.56 -0.66 28.37
C GLU A 476 10.07 0.43 27.41
N SER A 477 8.76 0.51 27.17
CA SER A 477 8.15 1.56 26.35
C SER A 477 8.36 2.95 26.95
N LEU A 478 8.12 3.13 28.25
CA LEU A 478 8.30 4.42 28.92
C LEU A 478 9.79 4.82 28.99
N MET A 479 10.68 3.86 29.19
CA MET A 479 12.12 4.09 29.27
C MET A 479 12.74 4.52 27.93
N LYS A 480 12.07 4.29 26.79
CA LYS A 480 12.52 4.79 25.47
C LYS A 480 12.48 6.32 25.36
N HIS A 481 11.84 7.01 26.29
CA HIS A 481 11.77 8.48 26.37
C HIS A 481 12.87 9.10 27.24
N PHE A 482 13.87 8.32 27.61
CA PHE A 482 15.03 8.76 28.40
C PHE A 482 16.34 8.44 27.65
N PRO A 483 17.39 9.26 27.82
CA PRO A 483 18.71 8.96 27.28
C PRO A 483 19.24 7.59 27.73
N LEU A 484 20.00 6.90 26.88
CA LEU A 484 20.55 5.58 27.20
C LEU A 484 21.49 5.63 28.40
N ILE A 485 22.26 6.71 28.53
CA ILE A 485 23.15 6.94 29.67
C ILE A 485 22.39 6.99 30.99
N ALA A 486 21.11 7.40 31.00
CA ALA A 486 20.30 7.45 32.22
C ALA A 486 19.83 6.06 32.69
N ARG A 487 19.90 5.03 31.83
CA ARG A 487 19.38 3.69 32.13
C ARG A 487 20.31 2.87 33.03
N GLN A 488 21.62 2.99 32.79
CA GLN A 488 22.66 2.18 33.45
C GLN A 488 23.03 2.73 34.84
N ASP A 489 23.47 1.84 35.73
CA ASP A 489 24.11 2.22 36.99
C ASP A 489 25.51 2.80 36.70
N HIS A 490 25.92 3.81 37.47
CA HIS A 490 27.20 4.51 37.28
C HIS A 490 28.00 4.57 38.57
N GLU A 491 29.33 4.47 38.46
CA GLU A 491 30.18 4.80 39.62
C GLU A 491 30.05 6.30 39.95
N PRO A 492 30.02 6.67 41.25
CA PRO A 492 29.86 8.05 41.66
C PRO A 492 30.94 8.97 41.05
N GLY A 493 30.50 10.06 40.39
CA GLY A 493 31.38 11.03 39.73
C GLY A 493 31.76 10.71 38.27
N THR A 494 31.36 9.57 37.72
CA THR A 494 31.65 9.17 36.32
C THR A 494 30.94 10.07 35.31
N ILE A 495 29.67 10.39 35.56
CA ILE A 495 28.88 11.29 34.71
C ILE A 495 29.38 12.74 34.81
N GLU A 496 29.90 13.17 35.96
CA GLU A 496 30.51 14.49 36.15
C GLU A 496 31.81 14.66 35.34
N LYS A 497 32.62 13.60 35.24
CA LYS A 497 33.81 13.54 34.39
C LYS A 497 33.49 13.51 32.88
N LEU A 498 32.48 12.73 32.46
CA LEU A 498 32.04 12.72 31.05
C LEU A 498 31.35 14.04 30.64
N ALA A 499 30.56 14.65 31.52
CA ALA A 499 29.89 15.93 31.28
C ALA A 499 30.89 17.09 31.11
N GLY A 500 32.01 17.08 31.84
CA GLY A 500 33.02 18.13 31.77
C GLY A 500 33.90 18.15 30.50
N ILE A 501 33.92 17.07 29.72
CA ILE A 501 34.83 16.92 28.56
C ILE A 501 34.06 16.82 27.23
N PHE A 502 32.89 16.17 27.19
CA PHE A 502 32.22 15.81 25.93
C PHE A 502 30.78 16.34 25.79
N MET A 503 30.17 16.86 26.85
CA MET A 503 28.76 17.28 26.85
C MET A 503 28.54 18.53 27.74
N PRO A 504 28.71 19.77 27.23
CA PRO A 504 28.55 20.97 28.04
C PRO A 504 27.10 21.24 28.53
N ILE A 505 26.12 20.49 27.99
CA ILE A 505 24.68 20.75 28.12
C ILE A 505 24.01 19.82 29.16
N VAL A 506 24.74 18.91 29.82
CA VAL A 506 24.17 18.00 30.87
C VAL A 506 23.66 18.75 32.11
N SER A 507 23.87 20.07 32.21
CA SER A 507 23.24 20.92 33.24
C SER A 507 21.70 20.87 33.25
N PHE A 508 21.06 20.31 32.23
CA PHE A 508 19.61 20.09 32.17
C PHE A 508 19.17 18.68 32.58
N THR A 509 20.07 17.74 32.90
CA THR A 509 19.68 16.41 33.40
C THR A 509 20.32 16.17 34.77
N ASN A 510 19.53 15.96 35.82
CA ASN A 510 20.03 15.72 37.19
C ASN A 510 20.71 14.34 37.36
N VAL A 511 21.12 13.71 36.25
CA VAL A 511 21.70 12.35 36.19
C VAL A 511 23.07 12.31 36.87
N ALA A 512 23.79 13.43 36.91
CA ALA A 512 25.16 13.52 37.42
C ALA A 512 25.34 13.23 38.93
N ARG A 513 24.27 13.12 39.72
CA ARG A 513 24.35 12.97 41.19
C ARG A 513 23.95 11.59 41.74
N LYS A 514 23.65 10.61 40.88
CA LYS A 514 23.09 9.32 41.31
C LYS A 514 23.96 8.14 40.89
N THR A 515 24.12 7.16 41.78
CA THR A 515 24.85 5.90 41.55
C THR A 515 23.98 4.81 40.94
N GLU A 516 22.66 4.88 41.15
CA GLU A 516 21.69 3.93 40.62
C GLU A 516 21.00 4.52 39.38
N GLY A 517 20.94 3.75 38.30
CA GLY A 517 20.33 4.10 37.03
C GLY A 517 18.81 3.94 37.01
N LEU A 518 18.21 4.33 35.88
CA LEU A 518 16.78 4.27 35.69
C LEU A 518 16.25 2.82 35.65
N ASP A 519 17.00 1.85 35.09
CA ASP A 519 16.58 0.43 35.07
C ASP A 519 16.40 -0.09 36.51
N SER A 520 17.41 0.12 37.36
CA SER A 520 17.39 -0.22 38.80
C SER A 520 16.29 0.54 39.56
N THR A 521 16.07 1.82 39.23
CA THR A 521 15.00 2.62 39.84
C THR A 521 13.61 2.06 39.53
N PHE A 522 13.36 1.66 38.28
CA PHE A 522 12.09 1.06 37.87
C PHE A 522 11.86 -0.32 38.49
N GLU A 523 12.91 -1.13 38.67
CA GLU A 523 12.81 -2.40 39.39
C GLU A 523 12.36 -2.19 40.85
N LYS A 524 12.94 -1.21 41.54
CA LYS A 524 12.54 -0.87 42.92
C LYS A 524 11.13 -0.27 43.01
N LEU A 525 10.72 0.51 42.00
CA LEU A 525 9.33 0.99 41.90
C LEU A 525 8.35 -0.18 41.72
N ALA A 526 8.71 -1.17 40.88
CA ALA A 526 7.90 -2.36 40.65
C ALA A 526 7.81 -3.27 41.89
N SER A 527 8.88 -3.38 42.68
CA SER A 527 8.90 -4.17 43.93
C SER A 527 8.30 -3.45 45.14
N GLY A 528 7.99 -2.15 45.02
CA GLY A 528 7.42 -1.34 46.11
C GLY A 528 8.44 -0.96 47.18
N GLU A 529 9.74 -1.04 46.87
CA GLU A 529 10.84 -0.66 47.76
C GLU A 529 11.02 0.85 47.88
N VAL A 530 10.51 1.61 46.91
CA VAL A 530 10.52 3.08 46.92
C VAL A 530 9.27 3.61 47.63
N LYS A 531 9.46 4.37 48.72
CA LYS A 531 8.36 4.94 49.52
C LYS A 531 8.13 6.44 49.33
N ASP A 532 9.11 7.15 48.78
CA ASP A 532 9.01 8.60 48.52
C ASP A 532 8.35 8.86 47.16
N PRO A 533 7.66 10.00 46.95
CA PRO A 533 7.03 10.36 45.67
C PRO A 533 8.00 10.24 44.48
N THR A 534 7.52 9.72 43.34
CA THR A 534 8.34 9.53 42.12
C THR A 534 8.83 10.86 41.55
N PHE A 535 8.05 11.92 41.74
CA PHE A 535 8.35 13.28 41.31
C PHE A 535 9.02 14.06 42.44
N ASP A 536 10.35 14.02 42.49
CA ASP A 536 11.16 14.79 43.43
C ASP A 536 12.43 15.35 42.73
N GLY A 537 12.76 16.61 43.02
CA GLY A 537 13.94 17.33 42.49
C GLY A 537 13.65 18.64 41.75
N ASP A 538 14.49 19.65 42.02
CA ASP A 538 14.54 20.93 41.30
C ASP A 538 15.03 20.75 39.85
N GLY A 539 14.55 21.58 38.91
CA GLY A 539 15.07 21.67 37.54
C GLY A 539 14.17 21.12 36.41
N SER A 540 12.97 20.62 36.72
CA SER A 540 12.02 20.16 35.68
C SER A 540 11.17 21.27 35.06
N ASN A 541 11.10 22.45 35.68
CA ASN A 541 10.26 23.56 35.23
C ASN A 541 10.72 24.12 33.88
N ILE A 542 9.80 24.28 32.93
CA ILE A 542 10.05 24.87 31.62
C ILE A 542 9.46 26.29 31.62
N GLU A 543 10.33 27.30 31.78
CA GLU A 543 9.93 28.71 31.75
C GLU A 543 9.95 29.31 30.33
N GLY A 544 10.73 28.71 29.42
CA GLY A 544 10.85 29.10 28.02
C GLY A 544 9.76 28.50 27.12
N ASP A 545 10.00 28.49 25.81
CA ASP A 545 9.14 27.77 24.85
C ASP A 545 9.32 26.25 25.03
N VAL A 546 8.21 25.52 25.13
CA VAL A 546 8.19 24.08 25.39
C VAL A 546 8.93 23.28 24.31
N PHE A 547 8.78 23.65 23.04
CA PHE A 547 9.38 22.90 21.94
C PHE A 547 10.84 23.25 21.73
N SER A 548 11.25 24.47 22.07
CA SER A 548 12.67 24.80 22.19
C SER A 548 13.36 23.95 23.26
N ALA A 549 12.70 23.72 24.41
CA ALA A 549 13.20 22.85 25.47
C ALA A 549 13.29 21.38 25.01
N ILE A 550 12.23 20.85 24.39
CA ILE A 550 12.23 19.49 23.81
C ILE A 550 13.33 19.34 22.75
N ALA A 551 13.46 20.29 21.81
CA ALA A 551 14.48 20.24 20.78
C ALA A 551 15.90 20.25 21.36
N THR A 552 16.15 21.08 22.38
CA THR A 552 17.44 21.12 23.07
C THR A 552 17.74 19.80 23.77
N ALA A 553 16.75 19.24 24.48
CA ALA A 553 16.89 17.96 25.17
C ALA A 553 17.08 16.79 24.18
N THR A 554 16.39 16.80 23.04
CA THR A 554 16.58 15.79 21.99
C THR A 554 17.92 15.94 21.29
N LYS A 555 18.43 17.16 21.03
CA LYS A 555 19.80 17.35 20.54
C LYS A 555 20.82 16.71 21.49
N ALA A 556 20.70 17.01 22.78
CA ALA A 556 21.58 16.44 23.80
C ALA A 556 21.48 14.92 23.82
N ARG A 557 20.26 14.37 23.76
CA ARG A 557 20.06 12.91 23.70
C ARG A 557 20.65 12.28 22.44
N MET A 558 20.45 12.86 21.26
CA MET A 558 21.02 12.35 20.00
C MET A 558 22.54 12.26 20.09
N THR A 559 23.18 13.28 20.66
CA THR A 559 24.63 13.32 20.87
C THR A 559 25.07 12.26 21.89
N SER A 560 24.40 12.19 23.03
CA SER A 560 24.71 11.23 24.11
C SER A 560 24.50 9.78 23.69
N ASP A 561 23.40 9.48 23.01
CA ASP A 561 23.05 8.12 22.61
C ASP A 561 23.97 7.66 21.47
N ALA A 562 24.34 8.57 20.55
CA ALA A 562 25.37 8.30 19.55
C ALA A 562 26.73 8.02 20.20
N ASP A 563 27.13 8.77 21.22
CA ASP A 563 28.38 8.54 21.96
C ASP A 563 28.42 7.18 22.66
N VAL A 564 27.34 6.79 23.34
CA VAL A 564 27.23 5.49 24.02
C VAL A 564 27.30 4.32 23.02
N MET A 565 26.72 4.48 21.83
CA MET A 565 26.49 3.38 20.88
C MET A 565 27.52 3.32 19.74
N ILE A 566 28.15 4.45 19.40
CA ILE A 566 29.17 4.61 18.37
C ILE A 566 30.49 4.93 19.06
N LYS A 567 31.06 3.95 19.76
CA LYS A 567 32.38 4.14 20.39
C LYS A 567 33.47 4.21 19.32
N SER A 568 34.29 5.27 19.33
CA SER A 568 35.48 5.33 18.48
C SER A 568 36.50 4.27 18.88
N ASN A 569 37.25 3.85 17.86
CA ASN A 569 38.38 2.95 17.96
C ASN A 569 39.51 3.47 18.88
N SER A 570 39.49 4.76 19.29
CA SER A 570 40.50 5.38 20.15
C SER A 570 40.28 5.25 21.66
N GLU A 571 39.09 4.82 22.13
CA GLU A 571 38.76 4.76 23.57
C GLU A 571 38.59 3.34 24.13
N VAL A 572 38.98 2.30 23.39
CA VAL A 572 38.85 0.91 23.86
C VAL A 572 39.92 0.57 24.92
N THR A 573 39.62 0.81 26.20
CA THR A 573 40.22 0.05 27.31
C THR A 573 39.40 -1.20 27.62
N ARG A 574 39.91 -2.34 27.13
CA ARG A 574 39.81 -3.76 27.53
C ARG A 574 38.56 -4.42 28.14
N ASP A 575 37.61 -3.76 28.80
CA ASP A 575 36.63 -4.51 29.62
C ASP A 575 35.15 -4.05 29.54
N THR A 576 34.73 -3.25 28.56
CA THR A 576 33.33 -2.77 28.57
C THR A 576 32.72 -2.62 27.19
N TRP A 577 32.31 -3.76 26.62
CA TRP A 577 31.40 -3.76 25.49
C TRP A 577 30.28 -4.77 25.70
N LEU A 578 29.05 -4.27 25.81
CA LEU A 578 27.83 -5.06 25.99
C LEU A 578 27.13 -5.28 24.65
N ASN A 579 26.51 -6.45 24.54
CA ASN A 579 26.27 -7.24 23.33
C ASN A 579 25.16 -6.78 22.36
N ASP A 580 24.54 -5.61 22.50
CA ASP A 580 23.30 -5.28 21.76
C ASP A 580 23.47 -4.09 20.78
N ILE A 581 23.85 -4.40 19.53
CA ILE A 581 24.09 -3.41 18.44
C ILE A 581 22.87 -3.20 17.54
N THR A 582 21.81 -4.00 17.68
CA THR A 582 20.51 -3.76 17.02
C THR A 582 19.89 -2.40 17.39
N VAL A 583 20.47 -1.67 18.34
CA VAL A 583 19.97 -0.39 18.86
C VAL A 583 20.51 0.84 18.08
N ALA A 584 21.74 0.81 17.55
CA ALA A 584 22.41 1.97 16.92
C ALA A 584 21.70 2.50 15.64
N ALA A 585 21.25 1.58 14.76
CA ALA A 585 20.56 1.92 13.52
C ALA A 585 19.18 2.58 13.76
N GLY A 586 18.53 2.25 14.88
CA GLY A 586 17.20 2.75 15.22
C GLY A 586 17.20 3.99 16.13
N LEU A 587 18.31 4.36 16.76
CA LEU A 587 18.32 5.39 17.82
C LEU A 587 18.02 6.79 17.30
N LEU A 588 18.72 7.28 16.28
CA LEU A 588 18.45 8.63 15.77
C LEU A 588 17.08 8.71 15.08
N ALA A 589 16.61 7.63 14.44
CA ALA A 589 15.26 7.53 13.88
C ALA A 589 14.16 7.54 14.97
N LYS A 590 14.44 6.99 16.17
CA LYS A 590 13.56 7.06 17.35
C LYS A 590 13.62 8.43 18.07
N LEU A 591 14.61 9.26 17.72
CA LEU A 591 14.77 10.65 18.18
C LEU A 591 14.26 11.66 17.17
N ALA A 592 13.89 11.22 15.96
CA ALA A 592 13.01 11.95 15.09
C ALA A 592 11.69 12.11 15.85
N PRO A 593 11.34 13.32 16.27
CA PRO A 593 10.11 13.52 16.97
C PRO A 593 9.03 13.27 15.94
N ILE A 594 8.17 12.34 16.31
CA ILE A 594 6.88 12.01 15.74
C ILE A 594 6.39 13.06 14.75
N ALA A 595 6.73 12.79 13.50
CA ALA A 595 5.82 12.89 12.39
C ALA A 595 5.91 11.51 11.73
N ALA A 596 5.39 10.48 12.42
CA ALA A 596 5.34 9.12 11.89
C ALA A 596 4.85 9.06 10.43
N PRO A 597 3.90 9.92 9.99
CA PRO A 597 3.54 10.03 8.57
C PRO A 597 4.67 10.53 7.65
N VAL A 598 5.48 11.50 8.11
CA VAL A 598 6.55 12.14 7.31
C VAL A 598 7.79 11.26 7.23
N ALA A 599 8.21 10.66 8.35
CA ALA A 599 9.33 9.73 8.38
C ALA A 599 9.01 8.44 7.60
N ALA A 600 7.77 7.95 7.66
CA ALA A 600 7.34 6.80 6.87
C ALA A 600 7.21 7.12 5.37
N ALA A 601 6.85 8.35 4.97
CA ALA A 601 6.80 8.76 3.57
C ALA A 601 8.19 9.06 2.96
N ALA A 602 9.16 9.50 3.76
CA ALA A 602 10.51 9.88 3.29
C ALA A 602 11.52 8.71 3.25
N VAL A 603 11.35 7.66 4.06
CA VAL A 603 12.34 6.58 4.17
C VAL A 603 12.03 5.42 3.22
N ALA A 604 12.43 5.58 1.95
CA ALA A 604 12.33 4.53 0.92
C ALA A 604 13.49 3.50 0.95
N THR A 605 14.27 3.43 2.03
CA THR A 605 15.43 2.53 2.14
C THR A 605 15.19 1.47 3.21
N GLY A 606 14.53 0.34 2.88
CA GLY A 606 14.62 -0.99 3.53
C GLY A 606 14.67 -1.14 5.08
N LEU A 607 14.46 -0.09 5.87
CA LEU A 607 14.75 0.01 7.31
C LEU A 607 13.49 0.32 8.13
N ALA A 608 12.31 0.31 7.49
CA ALA A 608 11.03 0.61 8.13
C ALA A 608 10.67 -0.34 9.30
N GLU A 609 11.35 -1.47 9.44
CA GLU A 609 11.05 -2.49 10.46
C GLU A 609 11.41 -2.08 11.91
N LEU A 610 12.17 -1.00 12.12
CA LEU A 610 12.71 -0.66 13.45
C LEU A 610 12.11 0.60 14.10
N ALA A 611 11.21 1.31 13.40
CA ALA A 611 10.53 2.51 13.92
C ALA A 611 9.23 2.15 14.68
N LEU A 612 9.39 1.39 15.77
CA LEU A 612 8.46 1.18 16.90
C LEU A 612 6.93 1.19 16.61
N GLY A 613 6.33 -0.01 16.59
CA GLY A 613 5.22 -0.33 17.50
C GLY A 613 3.96 0.54 17.49
N VAL A 614 3.38 0.81 16.32
CA VAL A 614 1.94 1.11 16.21
C VAL A 614 1.35 0.16 15.16
N GLU A 615 0.58 -0.82 15.61
CA GLU A 615 -0.02 -1.91 14.82
C GLU A 615 -1.01 -1.46 13.72
N LYS A 616 -1.03 -0.19 13.28
CA LYS A 616 -1.97 0.27 12.24
C LYS A 616 -1.45 1.20 11.15
N GLN A 617 -0.12 1.35 11.00
CA GLN A 617 0.48 1.88 9.76
C GLN A 617 1.47 0.89 9.11
N ALA A 618 1.63 -0.29 9.69
CA ALA A 618 2.51 -1.36 9.20
C ALA A 618 1.76 -2.51 8.49
N SER A 619 0.43 -2.43 8.36
CA SER A 619 -0.39 -3.50 7.74
C SER A 619 -0.49 -3.40 6.21
N GLY A 620 0.24 -2.49 5.57
CA GLY A 620 0.44 -2.52 4.12
C GLY A 620 1.37 -3.68 3.80
N ASP A 621 0.89 -4.60 2.97
CA ASP A 621 1.59 -5.82 2.58
C ASP A 621 2.74 -5.49 1.60
N THR A 622 2.69 -4.31 0.97
CA THR A 622 3.74 -3.77 0.10
C THR A 622 4.31 -2.44 0.61
N LEU A 623 5.52 -2.10 0.15
CA LEU A 623 6.15 -0.79 0.44
C LEU A 623 5.30 0.38 -0.09
N ALA A 624 4.64 0.22 -1.24
CA ALA A 624 3.79 1.25 -1.84
C ALA A 624 2.57 1.57 -0.96
N GLU A 625 1.91 0.55 -0.42
CA GLU A 625 0.77 0.73 0.51
C GLU A 625 1.18 1.41 1.81
N ARG A 626 2.37 1.09 2.34
CA ARG A 626 2.90 1.76 3.54
C ARG A 626 3.17 3.24 3.28
N ASN A 627 3.76 3.57 2.14
CA ASN A 627 4.02 4.96 1.75
C ASN A 627 2.73 5.75 1.49
N ASP A 628 1.74 5.14 0.84
CA ASP A 628 0.42 5.74 0.61
C ASP A 628 -0.32 5.99 1.93
N GLY A 629 -0.37 5.00 2.81
CA GLY A 629 -1.00 5.11 4.12
C GLY A 629 -0.32 6.16 5.02
N ALA A 630 1.01 6.24 4.99
CA ALA A 630 1.76 7.29 5.66
C ALA A 630 1.41 8.68 5.11
N SER A 631 1.42 8.83 3.79
CA SER A 631 1.12 10.11 3.13
C SER A 631 -0.30 10.58 3.40
N LYS A 632 -1.29 9.68 3.37
CA LYS A 632 -2.69 9.99 3.74
C LYS A 632 -2.84 10.42 5.19
N ALA A 633 -2.12 9.78 6.11
CA ALA A 633 -2.10 10.21 7.51
C ALA A 633 -1.50 11.62 7.65
N PHE A 634 -0.47 11.93 6.87
CA PHE A 634 0.15 13.25 6.85
C PHE A 634 -0.80 14.31 6.27
N ASP A 635 -1.47 13.99 5.17
CA ASP A 635 -2.50 14.87 4.60
C ASP A 635 -3.66 15.10 5.59
N GLY A 636 -4.02 14.08 6.38
CA GLY A 636 -4.95 14.21 7.50
C GLY A 636 -4.48 15.21 8.56
N LEU A 637 -3.19 15.19 8.90
CA LEU A 637 -2.56 16.19 9.78
C LEU A 637 -2.64 17.59 9.15
N LEU A 638 -2.20 17.74 7.90
CA LEU A 638 -2.20 19.03 7.20
C LEU A 638 -3.62 19.62 7.15
N ASN A 639 -4.62 18.81 6.82
CA ASN A 639 -6.01 19.23 6.79
C ASN A 639 -6.51 19.65 8.18
N MET A 640 -6.12 18.96 9.25
CA MET A 640 -6.53 19.31 10.60
C MET A 640 -5.91 20.61 11.12
N LEU A 641 -4.68 20.91 10.70
CA LEU A 641 -3.97 22.11 11.12
C LEU A 641 -4.33 23.33 10.30
N PHE A 642 -4.43 23.19 8.97
CA PHE A 642 -4.43 24.33 8.05
C PHE A 642 -5.77 24.60 7.36
N SER A 643 -6.74 23.66 7.38
CA SER A 643 -8.03 23.88 6.71
C SER A 643 -9.03 24.66 7.58
N VAL A 644 -9.87 25.48 6.92
CA VAL A 644 -10.98 26.19 7.58
C VAL A 644 -12.06 25.19 8.01
N GLY A 645 -12.47 25.23 9.27
CA GLY A 645 -13.56 24.36 9.75
C GLY A 645 -13.16 22.89 9.87
N ALA A 646 -11.88 22.59 10.11
CA ALA A 646 -11.28 21.25 10.13
C ALA A 646 -11.90 20.23 11.14
N SER A 647 -12.85 20.66 11.96
CA SER A 647 -13.70 19.80 12.80
C SER A 647 -14.98 19.30 12.11
N GLY A 648 -15.37 19.86 10.96
CA GLY A 648 -16.40 19.30 10.10
C GLY A 648 -16.03 17.91 9.60
N SER A 649 -17.03 17.12 9.20
CA SER A 649 -16.87 15.79 8.60
C SER A 649 -15.81 15.84 7.50
N VAL A 650 -14.86 14.92 7.55
CA VAL A 650 -13.91 14.73 6.44
C VAL A 650 -14.72 14.13 5.29
N GLU A 651 -15.32 14.98 4.46
CA GLU A 651 -15.71 14.56 3.12
C GLU A 651 -14.43 14.48 2.31
N ASP A 652 -14.00 13.27 2.05
CA ASP A 652 -13.07 12.97 0.97
C ASP A 652 -13.90 12.95 -0.32
N PRO A 653 -13.93 14.05 -1.12
CA PRO A 653 -14.74 14.10 -2.34
C PRO A 653 -14.05 13.32 -3.48
N ILE A 654 -12.93 12.67 -3.18
CA ILE A 654 -12.20 11.82 -4.12
C ILE A 654 -12.80 10.41 -4.15
N VAL A 655 -13.64 10.05 -3.17
CA VAL A 655 -14.49 8.85 -3.20
C VAL A 655 -15.79 9.18 -3.97
N PRO A 656 -16.25 8.32 -4.90
CA PRO A 656 -17.58 8.48 -5.52
C PRO A 656 -18.65 8.55 -4.43
N PRO A 657 -19.69 9.41 -4.54
CA PRO A 657 -20.73 9.47 -3.53
C PRO A 657 -21.45 8.12 -3.43
N GLU A 658 -21.61 7.60 -2.21
CA GLU A 658 -22.70 6.65 -1.94
C GLU A 658 -24.02 7.36 -2.30
N GLU A 659 -24.89 6.66 -3.04
CA GLU A 659 -26.21 7.15 -3.43
C GLU A 659 -26.99 7.62 -2.20
N SER A 660 -27.11 8.93 -2.04
CA SER A 660 -28.02 9.53 -1.06
C SER A 660 -29.44 9.50 -1.62
N PRO A 661 -30.42 8.92 -0.92
CA PRO A 661 -31.79 8.86 -1.39
C PRO A 661 -32.41 10.26 -1.52
N ILE A 662 -33.05 10.49 -2.66
CA ILE A 662 -33.65 11.76 -3.07
C ILE A 662 -34.79 12.14 -2.11
N THR A 663 -34.76 13.36 -1.58
CA THR A 663 -35.85 13.95 -0.79
C THR A 663 -36.90 14.56 -1.73
N PRO A 664 -38.20 14.16 -1.69
CA PRO A 664 -39.23 14.77 -2.54
C PRO A 664 -39.70 16.13 -1.99
N THR A 665 -39.86 17.11 -2.89
CA THR A 665 -40.54 18.39 -2.62
C THR A 665 -42.05 18.23 -2.38
N PRO A 666 -42.68 19.14 -1.60
CA PRO A 666 -44.00 18.95 -1.02
C PRO A 666 -45.11 19.48 -1.93
N ASN A 667 -45.98 18.59 -2.42
CA ASN A 667 -47.41 18.84 -2.65
C ASN A 667 -48.10 17.59 -3.22
N GLU A 668 -48.41 16.62 -2.37
CA GLU A 668 -49.56 15.71 -2.59
C GLU A 668 -50.14 15.28 -1.22
N PRO A 669 -51.48 15.28 -1.01
CA PRO A 669 -52.09 15.08 0.31
C PRO A 669 -51.99 13.63 0.83
N PRO A 670 -52.17 13.42 2.17
CA PRO A 670 -51.63 12.27 2.88
C PRO A 670 -52.43 11.00 2.62
N ARG A 671 -51.80 10.02 1.97
CA ARG A 671 -52.24 8.63 2.03
C ARG A 671 -51.64 8.01 3.29
N VAL A 672 -52.50 7.60 4.22
CA VAL A 672 -52.09 6.86 5.41
C VAL A 672 -51.57 5.49 4.96
N GLU A 673 -50.26 5.42 4.75
CA GLU A 673 -49.51 4.18 4.62
C GLU A 673 -48.96 3.84 6.00
N SER A 674 -49.55 2.81 6.61
CA SER A 674 -48.99 2.10 7.75
C SER A 674 -47.56 1.65 7.41
N PRO A 675 -46.63 1.61 8.38
CA PRO A 675 -45.20 1.47 8.13
C PRO A 675 -44.90 0.26 7.25
N GLN A 676 -44.37 0.51 6.04
CA GLN A 676 -43.68 -0.52 5.27
C GLN A 676 -42.45 -0.92 6.07
N THR A 677 -42.59 -2.09 6.67
CA THR A 677 -41.51 -2.88 7.21
C THR A 677 -40.45 -3.02 6.12
N VAL A 678 -39.22 -2.63 6.48
CA VAL A 678 -38.00 -3.16 5.90
C VAL A 678 -38.25 -4.63 5.60
N SER A 679 -38.04 -5.07 4.36
CA SER A 679 -38.11 -6.48 4.03
C SER A 679 -37.06 -7.20 4.86
N ALA A 680 -37.48 -7.66 6.04
CA ALA A 680 -36.79 -8.70 6.77
C ALA A 680 -36.55 -9.86 5.79
N PRO A 681 -35.45 -10.63 5.95
CA PRO A 681 -35.36 -11.90 5.25
C PRO A 681 -36.68 -12.65 5.52
N ASN A 682 -37.26 -13.26 4.49
CA ASN A 682 -38.52 -14.02 4.58
C ASN A 682 -38.30 -15.32 5.40
N ARG A 683 -37.82 -15.17 6.64
CA ARG A 683 -37.61 -16.21 7.63
C ARG A 683 -38.92 -16.36 8.39
N LEU A 684 -39.44 -17.58 8.41
CA LEU A 684 -40.60 -17.93 9.21
C LEU A 684 -40.44 -17.40 10.64
N GLN A 685 -41.45 -16.69 11.14
CA GLN A 685 -41.54 -16.31 12.55
C GLN A 685 -41.48 -17.58 13.42
N PRO A 686 -40.99 -17.54 14.66
CA PRO A 686 -40.85 -18.74 15.50
C PRO A 686 -42.13 -19.57 15.66
N SER A 687 -43.31 -18.93 15.56
CA SER A 687 -44.64 -19.55 15.61
C SER A 687 -45.12 -20.18 14.28
N GLN A 688 -44.42 -19.95 13.17
CA GLN A 688 -44.75 -20.46 11.82
C GLN A 688 -43.79 -21.57 11.35
N ALA A 689 -42.74 -21.85 12.12
CA ALA A 689 -41.66 -22.80 11.77
C ALA A 689 -42.08 -24.28 11.74
N GLY A 690 -43.28 -24.62 12.21
CA GLY A 690 -43.82 -25.99 12.22
C GLY A 690 -44.65 -26.39 10.98
N ASN A 691 -44.60 -25.62 9.88
CA ASN A 691 -45.35 -25.92 8.65
C ASN A 691 -44.49 -25.72 7.40
N LEU A 692 -43.41 -26.49 7.27
CA LEU A 692 -42.49 -26.46 6.12
C LEU A 692 -43.00 -27.28 4.92
N ASN A 693 -44.05 -28.09 5.10
CA ASN A 693 -44.53 -29.05 4.09
C ASN A 693 -44.83 -28.41 2.73
N GLN A 694 -45.19 -27.13 2.68
CA GLN A 694 -45.46 -26.40 1.44
C GLN A 694 -44.20 -26.11 0.59
N TYR A 695 -43.00 -26.17 1.20
CA TYR A 695 -41.71 -25.97 0.53
C TYR A 695 -40.96 -27.28 0.30
N ALA A 696 -41.54 -28.42 0.68
CA ALA A 696 -40.94 -29.72 0.43
C ALA A 696 -40.92 -30.02 -1.07
N VAL A 697 -39.83 -30.61 -1.55
CA VAL A 697 -39.69 -30.99 -2.96
C VAL A 697 -40.65 -32.14 -3.26
N PRO A 698 -41.58 -31.98 -4.22
CA PRO A 698 -42.48 -33.07 -4.61
C PRO A 698 -41.67 -34.30 -5.06
N ASN A 699 -42.00 -35.48 -4.52
CA ASN A 699 -41.26 -36.74 -4.76
C ASN A 699 -39.75 -36.67 -4.42
N GLY A 700 -39.34 -35.76 -3.52
CA GLY A 700 -37.94 -35.51 -3.24
C GLY A 700 -37.13 -36.72 -2.76
N GLU A 701 -37.76 -37.71 -2.12
CA GLU A 701 -37.10 -38.97 -1.74
C GLU A 701 -36.68 -39.83 -2.95
N GLN A 702 -37.48 -39.83 -4.02
CA GLN A 702 -37.13 -40.47 -5.29
C GLN A 702 -36.09 -39.65 -6.06
N LEU A 703 -36.11 -38.32 -5.94
CA LEU A 703 -35.15 -37.43 -6.58
C LEU A 703 -33.72 -37.64 -6.06
N ILE A 704 -33.57 -37.96 -4.77
CA ILE A 704 -32.27 -38.16 -4.13
C ILE A 704 -31.86 -39.63 -4.01
N GLU A 705 -32.65 -40.58 -4.51
CA GLU A 705 -32.42 -42.02 -4.37
C GLU A 705 -31.08 -42.47 -4.99
N THR A 706 -30.68 -41.83 -6.10
CA THR A 706 -29.42 -42.08 -6.81
C THR A 706 -28.39 -40.94 -6.66
N ALA A 707 -28.67 -39.95 -5.82
CA ALA A 707 -27.88 -38.74 -5.68
C ALA A 707 -26.64 -38.92 -4.80
N VAL A 708 -25.56 -38.19 -5.11
CA VAL A 708 -24.33 -38.22 -4.31
C VAL A 708 -24.59 -37.51 -2.99
N ARG A 709 -24.51 -38.25 -1.88
CA ARG A 709 -24.65 -37.74 -0.50
C ARG A 709 -23.28 -37.49 0.12
N ASN A 710 -23.06 -36.28 0.64
CA ASN A 710 -21.85 -35.97 1.39
C ASN A 710 -21.94 -36.34 2.89
N THR A 711 -20.85 -36.16 3.63
CA THR A 711 -20.75 -36.49 5.06
C THR A 711 -21.70 -35.67 5.95
N LYS A 712 -22.13 -34.48 5.52
CA LYS A 712 -23.10 -33.62 6.21
C LYS A 712 -24.56 -33.90 5.82
N GLY A 713 -24.82 -34.91 4.99
CA GLY A 713 -26.18 -35.29 4.58
C GLY A 713 -26.81 -34.38 3.54
N ILE A 714 -26.00 -33.65 2.76
CA ILE A 714 -26.43 -32.88 1.59
C ILE A 714 -26.34 -33.77 0.34
N TYR A 715 -27.38 -33.74 -0.49
CA TYR A 715 -27.48 -34.47 -1.75
C TYR A 715 -27.29 -33.50 -2.91
N GLN A 716 -26.46 -33.88 -3.86
CA GLN A 716 -26.30 -33.15 -5.13
C GLN A 716 -27.01 -33.91 -6.24
N VAL A 717 -27.92 -33.23 -6.94
CA VAL A 717 -28.62 -33.76 -8.11
C VAL A 717 -28.36 -32.83 -9.29
N LYS A 718 -27.98 -33.40 -10.42
CA LYS A 718 -27.76 -32.64 -11.65
C LYS A 718 -29.04 -32.63 -12.48
N GLU A 719 -29.56 -31.44 -12.75
CA GLU A 719 -30.81 -31.29 -13.50
C GLU A 719 -30.61 -31.73 -14.96
N ALA A 720 -31.39 -32.70 -15.41
CA ALA A 720 -31.18 -33.38 -16.70
C ALA A 720 -31.33 -32.47 -17.93
N THR A 721 -32.06 -31.37 -17.82
CA THR A 721 -32.38 -30.44 -18.92
C THR A 721 -31.43 -29.25 -19.01
N THR A 722 -30.99 -28.71 -17.87
CA THR A 722 -30.15 -27.49 -17.79
C THR A 722 -28.70 -27.79 -17.45
N GLY A 723 -28.41 -28.99 -16.91
CA GLY A 723 -27.08 -29.39 -16.44
C GLY A 723 -26.65 -28.70 -15.13
N LEU A 724 -27.52 -27.91 -14.49
CA LEU A 724 -27.22 -27.21 -13.24
C LEU A 724 -27.24 -28.15 -12.03
N ASP A 725 -26.35 -27.89 -11.09
CA ASP A 725 -26.28 -28.62 -9.82
C ASP A 725 -27.29 -28.04 -8.82
N GLN A 726 -28.24 -28.89 -8.41
CA GLN A 726 -29.19 -28.61 -7.35
C GLN A 726 -28.80 -29.35 -6.08
N TRP A 727 -29.00 -28.68 -4.94
CA TRP A 727 -28.54 -29.14 -3.64
C TRP A 727 -29.74 -29.35 -2.71
N PHE A 728 -29.79 -30.50 -2.05
CA PHE A 728 -30.91 -30.90 -1.21
C PHE A 728 -30.45 -31.40 0.16
N ILE A 729 -31.31 -31.28 1.16
CA ILE A 729 -31.13 -31.91 2.47
C ILE A 729 -32.38 -32.67 2.87
N ARG A 730 -32.20 -33.70 3.70
CA ARG A 730 -33.31 -34.29 4.47
C ARG A 730 -33.47 -33.49 5.77
N TYR A 731 -34.68 -33.05 6.07
CA TYR A 731 -35.02 -32.35 7.30
C TYR A 731 -36.28 -32.95 7.91
N THR A 732 -36.25 -33.15 9.23
CA THR A 732 -37.40 -33.63 10.02
C THR A 732 -37.99 -32.46 10.77
N ASP A 733 -39.26 -32.15 10.51
CA ASP A 733 -39.94 -31.02 11.15
C ASP A 733 -40.27 -31.27 12.64
N GLU A 734 -40.79 -30.25 13.32
CA GLU A 734 -41.17 -30.33 14.74
C GLU A 734 -42.32 -31.32 15.02
N LYS A 735 -43.03 -31.78 13.97
CA LYS A 735 -44.08 -32.81 14.05
C LYS A 735 -43.55 -34.22 13.74
N GLY A 736 -42.24 -34.36 13.50
CA GLY A 736 -41.58 -35.62 13.18
C GLY A 736 -41.74 -36.05 11.73
N ILE A 737 -42.21 -35.17 10.84
CA ILE A 737 -42.37 -35.45 9.41
C ILE A 737 -41.05 -35.17 8.71
N ARG A 738 -40.46 -36.21 8.11
CA ARG A 738 -39.18 -36.13 7.38
C ARG A 738 -39.44 -35.93 5.89
N GLN A 739 -38.89 -34.86 5.31
CA GLN A 739 -39.03 -34.54 3.89
C GLN A 739 -37.72 -33.96 3.33
N VAL A 740 -37.63 -33.87 1.99
CA VAL A 740 -36.48 -33.34 1.26
C VAL A 740 -36.74 -31.89 0.86
N PHE A 741 -35.76 -31.03 1.09
CA PHE A 741 -35.83 -29.60 0.81
C PHE A 741 -34.63 -29.15 -0.03
N GLU A 742 -34.84 -28.21 -0.94
CA GLU A 742 -33.78 -27.58 -1.72
C GLU A 742 -33.08 -26.50 -0.88
N ILE A 743 -31.76 -26.38 -1.03
CA ILE A 743 -30.95 -25.38 -0.34
C ILE A 743 -30.28 -24.42 -1.34
N LYS A 744 -30.09 -23.18 -0.90
CA LYS A 744 -29.45 -22.12 -1.69
C LYS A 744 -28.03 -22.52 -2.07
N SER A 745 -27.64 -22.45 -3.34
CA SER A 745 -26.36 -22.98 -3.87
C SER A 745 -25.08 -22.25 -3.43
N ASP A 746 -25.16 -21.10 -2.76
CA ASP A 746 -24.01 -20.29 -2.31
C ASP A 746 -23.49 -20.67 -0.91
N PHE A 747 -23.87 -21.83 -0.40
CA PHE A 747 -23.34 -22.35 0.86
C PHE A 747 -21.89 -22.83 0.71
N LYS A 748 -21.07 -22.61 1.74
CA LYS A 748 -19.75 -23.22 1.85
C LYS A 748 -19.88 -24.54 2.61
N LEU A 749 -19.24 -25.61 2.14
CA LEU A 749 -19.24 -26.91 2.84
C LEU A 749 -18.55 -26.84 4.21
N SER A 750 -17.66 -25.87 4.42
CA SER A 750 -17.06 -25.57 5.73
C SER A 750 -18.06 -24.97 6.72
N ASN A 751 -19.19 -24.42 6.26
CA ASN A 751 -20.21 -23.90 7.15
C ASN A 751 -21.01 -25.05 7.76
N ASP A 752 -21.36 -24.91 9.04
CA ASP A 752 -22.25 -25.83 9.75
C ASP A 752 -23.71 -25.46 9.63
N TYR A 753 -24.05 -24.62 8.64
CA TYR A 753 -25.41 -24.18 8.35
C TYR A 753 -25.69 -24.08 6.85
N VAL A 754 -26.96 -24.26 6.48
CA VAL A 754 -27.47 -24.07 5.11
C VAL A 754 -28.82 -23.35 5.16
N GLN A 755 -29.22 -22.76 4.02
CA GLN A 755 -30.50 -22.07 3.89
C GLN A 755 -31.43 -22.88 2.98
N ILE A 756 -32.55 -23.38 3.54
CA ILE A 756 -33.66 -23.95 2.77
C ILE A 756 -34.31 -22.83 1.97
N ILE A 757 -34.60 -23.09 0.69
CA ILE A 757 -35.22 -22.13 -0.23
C ILE A 757 -36.61 -22.57 -0.68
N GLU A 758 -37.39 -21.62 -1.21
CA GLU A 758 -38.62 -21.91 -1.95
C GLU A 758 -38.26 -22.38 -3.38
N PRO A 759 -38.70 -23.61 -3.78
CA PRO A 759 -38.41 -24.14 -5.11
C PRO A 759 -38.93 -23.21 -6.23
N GLY A 760 -38.07 -22.92 -7.20
CA GLY A 760 -38.40 -22.08 -8.37
C GLY A 760 -38.20 -20.56 -8.18
N THR A 761 -38.26 -20.02 -6.96
CA THR A 761 -37.97 -18.59 -6.70
C THR A 761 -36.58 -18.35 -6.12
N GLY A 762 -35.95 -19.37 -5.51
CA GLY A 762 -34.63 -19.28 -4.90
C GLY A 762 -34.58 -18.46 -3.61
N LYS A 763 -35.75 -18.03 -3.08
CA LYS A 763 -35.82 -17.19 -1.88
C LYS A 763 -35.58 -18.02 -0.62
N PRO A 764 -34.69 -17.60 0.30
CA PRO A 764 -34.41 -18.33 1.53
C PRO A 764 -35.60 -18.27 2.51
N VAL A 765 -36.00 -19.44 2.99
CA VAL A 765 -37.16 -19.68 3.89
C VAL A 765 -36.71 -19.94 5.33
N MET A 766 -35.65 -20.75 5.52
CA MET A 766 -35.15 -21.13 6.85
C MET A 766 -33.66 -21.43 6.84
N THR A 767 -32.96 -21.10 7.93
CA THR A 767 -31.56 -21.53 8.16
C THR A 767 -31.55 -22.71 9.12
N VAL A 768 -30.88 -23.79 8.74
CA VAL A 768 -30.72 -25.02 9.54
C VAL A 768 -29.24 -25.30 9.75
N HIS A 769 -28.91 -25.96 10.86
CA HIS A 769 -27.54 -26.34 11.20
C HIS A 769 -27.39 -27.86 11.24
N THR A 770 -26.19 -28.36 10.97
CA THR A 770 -25.90 -29.79 11.06
C THR A 770 -25.83 -30.20 12.54
N ASP A 771 -26.36 -31.37 12.87
CA ASP A 771 -26.24 -31.97 14.21
C ASP A 771 -24.97 -32.82 14.37
N GLY A 772 -24.11 -32.88 13.34
CA GLY A 772 -22.88 -33.65 13.31
C GLY A 772 -23.06 -35.13 12.92
N ASN A 773 -24.29 -35.63 12.81
CA ASN A 773 -24.60 -37.03 12.47
C ASN A 773 -25.20 -37.18 11.06
N GLY A 774 -25.12 -36.12 10.25
CA GLY A 774 -25.67 -36.09 8.88
C GLY A 774 -27.17 -35.82 8.82
N GLU A 775 -27.76 -35.31 9.91
CA GLU A 775 -29.09 -34.73 9.96
C GLU A 775 -29.00 -33.20 10.21
N TRP A 776 -30.10 -32.51 9.94
CA TRP A 776 -30.19 -31.05 10.03
C TRP A 776 -31.27 -30.64 11.02
N ALA A 777 -30.94 -29.68 11.89
CA ALA A 777 -31.80 -29.19 12.94
C ALA A 777 -31.94 -27.66 12.89
N ARG A 778 -33.09 -27.17 13.37
CA ARG A 778 -33.34 -25.73 13.53
C ARG A 778 -32.56 -25.16 14.73
N ILE A 779 -32.15 -23.90 14.63
CA ILE A 779 -31.68 -23.11 15.77
C ILE A 779 -32.86 -22.82 16.71
N LYS A 780 -32.90 -23.45 17.89
CA LYS A 780 -33.86 -23.09 18.95
C LYS A 780 -33.36 -21.85 19.69
N THR A 781 -34.06 -20.73 19.54
CA THR A 781 -33.87 -19.54 20.38
C THR A 781 -34.80 -19.62 21.59
N ASP A 782 -34.50 -20.50 22.53
CA ASP A 782 -35.11 -20.47 23.87
C ASP A 782 -33.97 -20.35 24.89
N GLY A 783 -34.15 -19.41 25.83
CA GLY A 783 -33.10 -18.85 26.66
C GLY A 783 -32.22 -19.86 27.39
N GLY A 784 -30.91 -19.58 27.41
CA GLY A 784 -29.95 -20.23 28.29
C GLY A 784 -29.19 -21.41 27.67
N MET A 785 -28.47 -21.20 26.57
CA MET A 785 -27.39 -22.11 26.13
C MET A 785 -26.19 -21.33 25.59
N LYS A 786 -24.98 -21.85 25.88
CA LYS A 786 -23.67 -21.26 25.56
C LYS A 786 -23.48 -21.10 24.05
N TRP A 787 -23.08 -19.90 23.64
CA TRP A 787 -22.76 -19.55 22.26
C TRP A 787 -21.43 -20.18 21.79
N PRO A 788 -21.29 -20.64 20.54
CA PRO A 788 -20.08 -21.31 20.03
C PRO A 788 -18.88 -20.38 19.79
N TRP A 789 -18.94 -19.11 20.23
CA TRP A 789 -17.77 -18.22 20.32
C TRP A 789 -17.03 -18.34 21.67
N GLN A 790 -17.55 -19.12 22.63
CA GLN A 790 -16.80 -19.52 23.83
C GLN A 790 -16.09 -20.84 23.56
N ARG A 791 -14.81 -20.76 23.19
CA ARG A 791 -13.90 -21.92 23.12
C ARG A 791 -13.97 -22.72 24.43
N ALA A 792 -14.12 -24.03 24.35
CA ALA A 792 -13.58 -24.91 25.39
C ALA A 792 -12.06 -24.63 25.49
N PRO A 793 -11.45 -24.66 26.68
CA PRO A 793 -10.01 -24.52 26.78
C PRO A 793 -9.37 -25.54 25.85
N SER A 794 -8.64 -25.03 24.86
CA SER A 794 -7.87 -25.86 23.94
C SER A 794 -7.01 -26.81 24.77
N PRO A 795 -6.85 -28.08 24.38
CA PRO A 795 -5.76 -28.87 24.92
C PRO A 795 -4.48 -28.07 24.67
N THR A 796 -3.60 -28.07 25.68
CA THR A 796 -2.28 -27.44 25.75
C THR A 796 -1.67 -27.17 24.37
N PRO A 797 -1.13 -25.96 24.09
CA PRO A 797 -0.45 -25.71 22.84
C PRO A 797 0.67 -26.73 22.69
N SER A 798 0.58 -27.59 21.67
CA SER A 798 1.74 -28.25 21.12
C SER A 798 2.68 -27.14 20.64
N ASN A 799 3.94 -27.22 21.06
CA ASN A 799 5.04 -26.39 20.58
C ASN A 799 5.42 -26.80 19.15
N ASP A 800 4.47 -26.79 18.22
CA ASP A 800 4.80 -26.90 16.80
C ASP A 800 5.06 -25.48 16.28
N LEU A 801 6.36 -25.19 16.16
CA LEU A 801 6.93 -24.02 15.51
C LEU A 801 6.12 -23.63 14.27
N LYS A 802 5.73 -22.36 14.16
CA LYS A 802 5.01 -21.77 13.01
C LYS A 802 5.65 -22.23 11.69
N ALA A 803 5.04 -23.22 11.04
CA ALA A 803 5.35 -23.53 9.65
C ALA A 803 4.88 -22.34 8.80
N GLU A 804 5.70 -21.92 7.83
CA GLU A 804 5.27 -20.93 6.86
C GLU A 804 4.11 -21.50 6.02
N PRO A 805 3.09 -20.68 5.70
CA PRO A 805 1.98 -21.12 4.85
C PRO A 805 2.48 -21.56 3.48
N ARG A 806 1.83 -22.59 2.94
CA ARG A 806 2.19 -23.26 1.68
C ARG A 806 1.06 -23.21 0.68
N LEU A 807 1.36 -23.42 -0.59
CA LEU A 807 0.35 -23.54 -1.64
C LEU A 807 -0.45 -24.83 -1.47
N SER A 808 0.18 -25.89 -0.95
CA SER A 808 -0.48 -27.16 -0.64
C SER A 808 -1.54 -27.07 0.46
N ASP A 809 -1.47 -26.09 1.37
CA ASP A 809 -2.47 -25.84 2.43
C ASP A 809 -3.85 -25.51 1.84
N GLY A 810 -3.89 -25.02 0.60
CA GLY A 810 -5.12 -24.82 -0.16
C GLY A 810 -5.91 -26.09 -0.50
N PHE A 811 -5.29 -27.27 -0.31
CA PHE A 811 -5.86 -28.57 -0.65
C PHE A 811 -6.06 -29.47 0.57
N GLU A 812 -6.10 -28.91 1.79
CA GLU A 812 -6.28 -29.63 3.07
C GLU A 812 -7.47 -30.61 3.09
N ILE A 813 -8.53 -30.31 2.32
CA ILE A 813 -9.71 -31.17 2.16
C ILE A 813 -9.39 -32.55 1.55
N LEU A 814 -8.23 -32.70 0.89
CA LEU A 814 -7.75 -33.94 0.29
C LEU A 814 -6.88 -34.78 1.25
N GLY A 815 -6.64 -34.31 2.47
CA GLY A 815 -5.76 -34.96 3.44
C GLY A 815 -4.30 -34.51 3.32
N ASP A 816 -3.37 -35.39 3.68
CA ASP A 816 -1.93 -35.10 3.67
C ASP A 816 -1.44 -34.68 2.28
N ALA A 817 -0.72 -33.56 2.20
CA ALA A 817 -0.28 -32.96 0.94
C ALA A 817 0.53 -33.91 0.05
N LYS A 818 1.30 -34.84 0.63
CA LYS A 818 2.07 -35.84 -0.14
C LYS A 818 1.17 -36.92 -0.71
N THR A 819 0.10 -37.27 -0.01
CA THR A 819 -0.88 -38.27 -0.49
C THR A 819 -1.81 -37.69 -1.55
N SER A 820 -2.11 -36.39 -1.49
CA SER A 820 -2.91 -35.70 -2.51
C SER A 820 -2.09 -35.25 -3.72
N GLY A 821 -0.76 -35.18 -3.59
CA GLY A 821 0.18 -34.65 -4.58
C GLY A 821 0.18 -33.12 -4.69
N ALA A 822 -0.41 -32.43 -3.70
CA ALA A 822 -0.45 -30.98 -3.62
C ALA A 822 0.90 -30.38 -3.19
N ASP A 823 1.75 -31.16 -2.52
CA ASP A 823 3.13 -30.81 -2.14
C ASP A 823 3.99 -30.38 -3.33
N LYS A 824 3.72 -30.96 -4.52
CA LYS A 824 4.37 -30.54 -5.78
C LYS A 824 4.21 -29.06 -6.10
N PHE A 825 3.14 -28.40 -5.65
CA PHE A 825 3.03 -26.94 -5.85
C PHE A 825 4.09 -26.19 -5.04
N ASP A 826 4.44 -26.67 -3.85
CA ASP A 826 5.45 -26.04 -2.99
C ASP A 826 6.88 -26.30 -3.48
N GLU A 827 7.09 -27.45 -4.15
CA GLU A 827 8.34 -27.75 -4.86
C GLU A 827 8.55 -26.84 -6.07
N ILE A 828 7.47 -26.34 -6.67
CA ILE A 828 7.53 -25.54 -7.91
C ILE A 828 7.48 -24.04 -7.63
N PHE A 829 6.65 -23.62 -6.68
CA PHE A 829 6.33 -22.21 -6.43
C PHE A 829 6.67 -21.78 -5.01
N LYS A 830 7.10 -20.52 -4.88
CA LYS A 830 7.21 -19.83 -3.59
C LYS A 830 5.82 -19.33 -3.20
N TYR A 831 5.39 -19.64 -1.98
CA TYR A 831 4.13 -19.11 -1.46
C TYR A 831 4.27 -17.60 -1.17
N ASN A 832 3.43 -16.79 -1.81
CA ASN A 832 3.35 -15.36 -1.54
C ASN A 832 2.03 -15.03 -0.83
N ARG A 833 2.12 -14.54 0.42
CA ARG A 833 0.96 -14.16 1.24
C ARG A 833 0.09 -13.07 0.62
N ASN A 834 0.66 -12.27 -0.28
CA ASN A 834 0.00 -11.13 -0.91
C ASN A 834 -0.69 -11.52 -2.22
N THR A 835 -0.55 -12.78 -2.66
CA THR A 835 -1.16 -13.28 -3.89
C THR A 835 -2.47 -14.01 -3.56
N ALA A 836 -3.57 -13.59 -4.18
CA ALA A 836 -4.85 -14.28 -4.08
C ALA A 836 -4.86 -15.52 -4.97
N TYR A 837 -4.44 -16.66 -4.43
CA TYR A 837 -4.49 -17.94 -5.13
C TYR A 837 -5.91 -18.51 -5.19
N GLN A 838 -6.31 -18.94 -6.38
CA GLN A 838 -7.52 -19.73 -6.63
C GLN A 838 -7.12 -21.18 -6.82
N GLN A 839 -7.71 -22.09 -6.03
CA GLN A 839 -7.42 -23.51 -6.08
C GLN A 839 -8.63 -24.29 -6.61
N GLY A 840 -8.38 -25.33 -7.39
CA GLY A 840 -9.43 -26.18 -7.96
C GLY A 840 -8.99 -27.63 -8.08
N VAL A 841 -9.95 -28.54 -7.97
CA VAL A 841 -9.75 -29.98 -8.13
C VAL A 841 -10.75 -30.50 -9.15
N SER A 842 -10.28 -31.22 -10.15
CA SER A 842 -11.14 -31.89 -11.13
C SER A 842 -10.63 -33.30 -11.40
N ASN A 843 -11.53 -34.28 -11.49
CA ASN A 843 -11.16 -35.64 -11.88
C ASN A 843 -11.60 -35.91 -13.33
N PHE A 844 -10.82 -36.70 -14.06
CA PHE A 844 -11.08 -37.06 -15.45
C PHE A 844 -10.54 -38.46 -15.73
N GLU A 845 -11.10 -39.15 -16.73
CA GLU A 845 -10.65 -40.46 -17.16
C GLU A 845 -9.80 -40.31 -18.42
N GLU A 846 -8.61 -40.91 -18.42
CA GLU A 846 -7.71 -40.94 -19.57
C GLU A 846 -7.16 -42.35 -19.72
N ASP A 847 -7.35 -42.96 -20.90
CA ASP A 847 -6.95 -44.34 -21.21
C ASP A 847 -7.46 -45.40 -20.20
N GLY A 848 -8.66 -45.19 -19.64
CA GLY A 848 -9.27 -46.12 -18.66
C GLY A 848 -8.73 -46.00 -17.24
N ILE A 849 -7.88 -44.99 -16.97
CA ILE A 849 -7.34 -44.67 -15.64
C ILE A 849 -7.99 -43.38 -15.14
N PHE A 850 -8.54 -43.41 -13.92
CA PHE A 850 -9.09 -42.23 -13.28
C PHE A 850 -7.94 -41.35 -12.76
N LYS A 851 -7.86 -40.12 -13.25
CA LYS A 851 -6.83 -39.15 -12.88
C LYS A 851 -7.45 -37.95 -12.17
N ARG A 852 -6.69 -37.37 -11.26
CA ARG A 852 -7.02 -36.14 -10.53
C ARG A 852 -6.13 -35.01 -11.03
N LYS A 853 -6.74 -33.86 -11.31
CA LYS A 853 -6.06 -32.62 -11.69
C LYS A 853 -6.28 -31.58 -10.60
N LEU A 854 -5.22 -31.25 -9.89
CA LEU A 854 -5.16 -30.11 -8.98
C LEU A 854 -4.76 -28.88 -9.78
N THR A 855 -5.36 -27.72 -9.51
CA THR A 855 -5.07 -26.47 -10.23
C THR A 855 -4.90 -25.35 -9.23
N VAL A 856 -3.87 -24.52 -9.44
CA VAL A 856 -3.69 -23.23 -8.78
C VAL A 856 -3.62 -22.15 -9.87
N SER A 857 -4.34 -21.05 -9.70
CA SER A 857 -4.24 -19.87 -10.56
C SER A 857 -4.25 -18.57 -9.77
N TRP A 858 -3.59 -17.54 -10.29
CA TRP A 858 -3.58 -16.20 -9.70
C TRP A 858 -3.24 -15.15 -10.76
N THR A 859 -3.59 -13.90 -10.46
CA THR A 859 -3.37 -12.74 -11.34
C THR A 859 -2.45 -11.74 -10.66
N VAL A 860 -1.48 -11.22 -11.40
CA VAL A 860 -0.59 -10.11 -11.02
C VAL A 860 -1.06 -8.87 -11.77
N GLU A 861 -1.42 -7.82 -11.03
CA GLU A 861 -1.79 -6.52 -11.58
C GLU A 861 -0.53 -5.71 -11.89
N GLU A 862 -0.34 -5.31 -13.15
CA GLU A 862 0.73 -4.40 -13.59
C GLU A 862 0.07 -3.09 -14.04
N GLU A 863 0.28 -1.97 -13.35
CA GLU A 863 -0.41 -0.69 -13.63
C GLU A 863 0.44 0.35 -14.37
N ASN A 864 1.71 0.04 -14.65
CA ASN A 864 2.70 0.97 -15.20
C ASN A 864 3.42 0.43 -16.44
N PHE A 865 2.74 -0.39 -17.25
CA PHE A 865 3.31 -0.94 -18.48
C PHE A 865 3.75 0.18 -19.45
N GLU A 866 4.94 0.03 -20.03
CA GLU A 866 5.48 0.92 -21.06
C GLU A 866 6.03 0.12 -22.25
N VAL A 867 5.73 0.59 -23.46
CA VAL A 867 6.27 0.02 -24.71
C VAL A 867 7.67 0.57 -24.96
N PHE A 868 8.66 -0.31 -25.10
CA PHE A 868 10.03 0.12 -25.36
C PHE A 868 10.17 0.75 -26.75
N PRO A 869 11.12 1.69 -26.96
CA PRO A 869 11.35 2.30 -28.27
C PRO A 869 11.58 1.29 -29.41
N SER A 870 12.19 0.14 -29.11
CA SER A 870 12.41 -0.96 -30.06
C SER A 870 11.15 -1.75 -30.42
N GLU A 871 10.08 -1.62 -29.63
CA GLU A 871 8.81 -2.32 -29.81
C GLU A 871 7.77 -1.44 -30.51
N LYS A 872 8.02 -0.14 -30.61
CA LYS A 872 7.14 0.83 -31.28
C LYS A 872 7.01 0.53 -32.77
N ALA A 873 5.85 0.86 -33.33
CA ALA A 873 5.56 0.68 -34.74
C ALA A 873 6.47 1.57 -35.61
N GLN A 874 7.01 1.00 -36.69
CA GLN A 874 7.94 1.68 -37.60
C GLN A 874 7.62 1.36 -39.08
N PRO A 875 8.07 2.21 -40.02
CA PRO A 875 7.96 1.93 -41.44
C PRO A 875 8.62 0.60 -41.83
N ASN A 876 7.99 -0.14 -42.74
CA ASN A 876 8.45 -1.46 -43.19
C ASN A 876 8.22 -1.68 -44.69
N GLU A 877 8.82 -2.74 -45.23
CA GLU A 877 8.76 -3.08 -46.67
C GLU A 877 7.56 -3.96 -47.08
N TYR A 878 6.71 -4.34 -46.13
CA TYR A 878 5.67 -5.35 -46.32
C TYR A 878 4.25 -4.77 -46.45
N GLY A 879 4.03 -3.51 -46.08
CA GLY A 879 2.71 -2.86 -46.16
C GLY A 879 2.77 -1.33 -46.06
N SER A 880 1.59 -0.70 -46.11
CA SER A 880 1.43 0.76 -45.99
C SER A 880 1.21 1.24 -44.54
N THR A 881 1.04 0.28 -43.61
CA THR A 881 0.89 0.52 -42.17
C THR A 881 2.25 0.36 -41.49
N ASP A 882 2.58 1.24 -40.55
CA ASP A 882 3.73 1.05 -39.66
C ASP A 882 3.45 -0.09 -38.67
N TYR A 883 4.41 -0.99 -38.50
CA TYR A 883 4.30 -2.17 -37.63
C TYR A 883 5.52 -2.31 -36.75
N SER A 884 5.34 -2.86 -35.54
CA SER A 884 6.46 -3.22 -34.67
C SER A 884 7.35 -4.25 -35.37
N PRO A 885 8.69 -4.06 -35.38
CA PRO A 885 9.62 -5.05 -35.91
C PRO A 885 9.51 -6.42 -35.22
N ASN A 886 9.06 -6.46 -33.96
CA ASN A 886 8.88 -7.70 -33.21
C ASN A 886 7.62 -8.44 -33.67
N PHE A 887 6.50 -7.72 -33.86
CA PHE A 887 5.28 -8.28 -34.44
C PHE A 887 5.52 -8.91 -35.82
N LEU A 888 6.28 -8.22 -36.69
CA LEU A 888 6.60 -8.75 -38.02
C LEU A 888 7.41 -10.05 -37.96
N LYS A 889 8.32 -10.20 -36.98
CA LYS A 889 9.09 -11.44 -36.77
C LYS A 889 8.20 -12.57 -36.25
N ASP A 890 7.28 -12.25 -35.35
CA ASP A 890 6.49 -13.23 -34.60
C ASP A 890 5.25 -13.68 -35.37
N LEU A 891 4.70 -12.85 -36.26
CA LEU A 891 3.54 -13.17 -37.11
C LEU A 891 3.76 -14.41 -38.00
N ASN A 892 5.02 -14.77 -38.27
CA ASN A 892 5.39 -16.00 -38.97
C ASN A 892 5.72 -17.19 -38.04
N ARG A 893 5.95 -16.93 -36.75
CA ARG A 893 6.41 -17.92 -35.76
C ARG A 893 5.27 -18.46 -34.90
N ASP A 894 4.34 -17.58 -34.52
CA ASP A 894 3.27 -17.86 -33.58
C ASP A 894 1.88 -17.81 -34.26
N ARG A 895 0.84 -18.25 -33.53
CA ARG A 895 -0.53 -18.26 -34.04
C ARG A 895 -1.25 -16.97 -33.65
N TYR A 896 -1.92 -16.34 -34.61
CA TYR A 896 -2.70 -15.12 -34.38
C TYR A 896 -4.15 -15.30 -34.84
N SER A 897 -5.09 -14.87 -34.01
CA SER A 897 -6.51 -14.76 -34.38
C SER A 897 -7.04 -13.36 -34.08
N VAL A 898 -7.92 -12.85 -34.93
CA VAL A 898 -8.63 -11.59 -34.73
C VAL A 898 -10.11 -11.89 -34.52
N ARG A 899 -10.61 -11.63 -33.31
CA ARG A 899 -12.02 -11.74 -32.93
C ARG A 899 -12.69 -10.39 -33.09
N ILE A 900 -13.49 -10.25 -34.14
CA ILE A 900 -14.21 -9.02 -34.45
C ILE A 900 -15.59 -9.10 -33.80
N LYS A 901 -15.89 -8.17 -32.89
CA LYS A 901 -17.18 -8.13 -32.19
C LYS A 901 -18.32 -7.77 -33.15
N GLN A 902 -19.44 -8.47 -32.99
CA GLN A 902 -20.71 -8.27 -33.69
C GLN A 902 -21.83 -8.05 -32.66
N PRO A 903 -23.00 -7.51 -33.05
CA PRO A 903 -24.13 -7.30 -32.13
C PRO A 903 -24.53 -8.54 -31.33
N ASP A 904 -24.43 -9.74 -31.93
CA ASP A 904 -24.86 -11.01 -31.33
C ASP A 904 -23.70 -12.02 -31.11
N GLY A 905 -22.43 -11.58 -31.12
CA GLY A 905 -21.30 -12.49 -30.92
C GLY A 905 -19.95 -12.00 -31.49
N TYR A 906 -19.14 -12.93 -32.00
CA TYR A 906 -17.83 -12.64 -32.61
C TYR A 906 -17.64 -13.35 -33.94
N THR A 907 -16.96 -12.71 -34.88
CA THR A 907 -16.39 -13.35 -36.07
C THR A 907 -14.89 -13.47 -35.90
N THR A 908 -14.33 -14.66 -36.08
CA THR A 908 -12.89 -14.90 -35.91
C THR A 908 -12.19 -15.03 -37.27
N VAL A 909 -11.10 -14.31 -37.47
CA VAL A 909 -10.19 -14.42 -38.61
C VAL A 909 -8.85 -14.96 -38.13
N GLU A 910 -8.43 -16.12 -38.62
CA GLU A 910 -7.09 -16.65 -38.37
C GLU A 910 -6.09 -16.01 -39.35
N LEU A 911 -4.92 -15.59 -38.86
CA LEU A 911 -3.87 -15.00 -39.69
C LEU A 911 -2.88 -16.09 -40.15
N ASP A 912 -3.39 -17.05 -40.90
CA ASP A 912 -2.70 -18.32 -41.22
C ASP A 912 -2.31 -18.48 -42.70
N ALA A 913 -2.51 -17.45 -43.53
CA ALA A 913 -2.19 -17.52 -44.95
C ALA A 913 -0.73 -17.90 -45.21
N THR A 914 -0.48 -18.61 -46.32
CA THR A 914 0.83 -19.09 -46.74
C THR A 914 1.12 -18.72 -48.20
N GLY A 915 2.36 -18.34 -48.47
CA GLY A 915 2.85 -17.99 -49.82
C GLY A 915 4.14 -18.73 -50.17
N SER A 916 4.38 -18.97 -51.46
CA SER A 916 5.51 -19.77 -51.94
C SER A 916 6.79 -18.98 -52.24
N ALA A 917 6.72 -17.64 -52.26
CA ALA A 917 7.86 -16.76 -52.48
C ALA A 917 8.39 -16.16 -51.16
N ASP A 918 9.65 -15.73 -51.16
CA ASP A 918 10.29 -15.14 -49.98
C ASP A 918 9.53 -13.88 -49.50
N GLY A 919 9.19 -13.85 -48.21
CA GLY A 919 8.33 -12.83 -47.60
C GLY A 919 6.85 -12.83 -48.03
N ALA A 920 6.38 -13.74 -48.90
CA ALA A 920 4.98 -13.76 -49.36
C ALA A 920 4.01 -14.18 -48.26
N THR A 921 4.37 -15.16 -47.43
CA THR A 921 3.57 -15.58 -46.26
C THR A 921 3.29 -14.41 -45.32
N LEU A 922 4.32 -13.62 -44.99
CA LEU A 922 4.17 -12.45 -44.11
C LEU A 922 3.21 -11.41 -44.71
N ARG A 923 3.37 -11.09 -45.99
CA ARG A 923 2.49 -10.12 -46.69
C ARG A 923 1.03 -10.58 -46.70
N MET A 924 0.76 -11.86 -46.94
CA MET A 924 -0.60 -12.38 -46.95
C MET A 924 -1.24 -12.39 -45.57
N ARG A 925 -0.49 -12.72 -44.51
CA ARG A 925 -0.97 -12.64 -43.11
C ARG A 925 -1.22 -11.21 -42.66
N LEU A 926 -0.35 -10.27 -43.05
CA LEU A 926 -0.59 -8.84 -42.84
C LEU A 926 -1.83 -8.38 -43.59
N GLN A 927 -2.06 -8.84 -44.81
CA GLN A 927 -3.28 -8.52 -45.55
C GLN A 927 -4.55 -9.03 -44.85
N GLN A 928 -4.52 -10.25 -44.28
CA GLN A 928 -5.61 -10.76 -43.44
C GLN A 928 -5.83 -9.85 -42.22
N PHE A 929 -4.75 -9.37 -41.58
CA PHE A 929 -4.84 -8.45 -40.44
C PHE A 929 -5.39 -7.07 -40.82
N GLU A 930 -4.94 -6.50 -41.94
CA GLU A 930 -5.42 -5.23 -42.49
C GLU A 930 -6.90 -5.26 -42.86
N GLN A 931 -7.40 -6.41 -43.32
CA GLN A 931 -8.83 -6.62 -43.57
C GLN A 931 -9.65 -6.76 -42.28
N ALA A 932 -9.10 -7.45 -41.26
CA ALA A 932 -9.79 -7.69 -40.01
C ALA A 932 -9.87 -6.45 -39.11
N VAL A 933 -8.85 -5.58 -39.13
CA VAL A 933 -8.79 -4.33 -38.37
C VAL A 933 -8.55 -3.17 -39.34
N PRO A 934 -9.59 -2.45 -39.82
CA PRO A 934 -9.42 -1.47 -40.90
C PRO A 934 -8.63 -0.19 -40.55
N ASP A 935 -8.58 0.23 -39.29
CA ASP A 935 -7.86 1.44 -38.86
C ASP A 935 -6.35 1.19 -38.74
N ALA A 936 -5.55 1.87 -39.57
CA ALA A 936 -4.09 1.73 -39.60
C ALA A 936 -3.41 2.11 -38.28
N ASN A 937 -3.93 3.11 -37.57
CA ASN A 937 -3.37 3.54 -36.29
C ASN A 937 -3.66 2.52 -35.18
N MET A 938 -4.85 1.90 -35.22
CA MET A 938 -5.19 0.81 -34.30
C MET A 938 -4.29 -0.39 -34.55
N ARG A 939 -4.09 -0.77 -35.81
CA ARG A 939 -3.16 -1.85 -36.18
C ARG A 939 -1.74 -1.60 -35.70
N ALA A 940 -1.24 -0.37 -35.84
CA ALA A 940 0.06 0.02 -35.33
C ALA A 940 0.17 -0.25 -33.82
N ARG A 941 -0.80 0.23 -33.00
CA ARG A 941 -0.79 -0.02 -31.54
C ARG A 941 -0.94 -1.48 -31.16
N ILE A 942 -1.80 -2.24 -31.84
CA ILE A 942 -1.91 -3.68 -31.61
C ILE A 942 -0.55 -4.35 -31.84
N SER A 943 0.17 -3.97 -32.90
CA SER A 943 1.48 -4.56 -33.21
C SER A 943 2.56 -4.26 -32.16
N GLU A 944 2.43 -3.19 -31.39
CA GLU A 944 3.39 -2.82 -30.34
C GLU A 944 3.29 -3.70 -29.09
N VAL A 945 2.20 -4.48 -28.94
CA VAL A 945 1.99 -5.37 -27.79
C VAL A 945 1.73 -6.82 -28.19
N ALA A 946 1.23 -7.08 -29.39
CA ALA A 946 0.93 -8.43 -29.88
C ALA A 946 2.19 -9.20 -30.33
N HIS A 947 3.23 -9.29 -29.49
CA HIS A 947 4.48 -9.98 -29.83
C HIS A 947 5.18 -10.52 -28.59
N GLN A 948 6.21 -11.36 -28.76
CA GLN A 948 6.86 -12.06 -27.63
C GLN A 948 7.56 -11.10 -26.63
N GLY A 949 8.01 -9.93 -27.08
CA GLY A 949 8.67 -8.93 -26.22
C GLY A 949 7.82 -8.44 -25.05
N SER A 950 6.50 -8.30 -25.26
CA SER A 950 5.52 -7.84 -24.27
C SER A 950 5.28 -8.85 -23.14
N VAL A 951 5.85 -10.05 -23.25
CA VAL A 951 5.78 -11.12 -22.23
C VAL A 951 6.97 -11.03 -21.24
N ALA A 952 8.05 -10.34 -21.61
CA ALA A 952 9.34 -10.40 -20.92
C ALA A 952 9.35 -9.82 -19.48
N PRO A 953 8.73 -8.67 -19.17
CA PRO A 953 8.74 -8.12 -17.81
C PRO A 953 8.13 -9.08 -16.78
N THR A 954 7.06 -9.80 -17.14
CA THR A 954 6.41 -10.76 -16.25
C THR A 954 7.21 -12.06 -16.10
N SER A 955 7.95 -12.46 -17.13
CA SER A 955 8.83 -13.64 -17.09
C SER A 955 9.94 -13.50 -16.03
N VAL A 956 10.38 -12.25 -15.80
CA VAL A 956 11.34 -11.88 -14.76
C VAL A 956 10.68 -11.91 -13.40
N GLU A 957 9.49 -11.35 -13.25
CA GLU A 957 8.74 -11.37 -11.99
C GLU A 957 8.36 -12.79 -11.54
N LEU A 958 7.89 -13.63 -12.47
CA LEU A 958 7.66 -15.06 -12.23
C LEU A 958 8.92 -15.77 -11.73
N LYS A 959 10.05 -15.53 -12.40
CA LYS A 959 11.32 -16.19 -12.08
C LYS A 959 11.92 -15.71 -10.75
N ILE A 960 11.85 -14.42 -10.45
CA ILE A 960 12.48 -13.85 -9.26
C ILE A 960 11.61 -14.08 -8.01
N ASN A 961 10.29 -13.88 -8.13
CA ASN A 961 9.43 -13.75 -6.95
C ASN A 961 8.54 -14.97 -6.69
N GLN A 962 8.26 -15.81 -7.69
CA GLN A 962 7.16 -16.79 -7.58
C GLN A 962 7.54 -18.24 -7.88
N LEU A 963 8.61 -18.47 -8.63
CA LEU A 963 9.18 -19.81 -8.85
C LEU A 963 10.26 -20.12 -7.82
N GLN A 964 10.40 -21.39 -7.47
CA GLN A 964 11.57 -21.87 -6.73
C GLN A 964 12.84 -21.69 -7.58
N ASP A 965 14.00 -21.50 -6.94
CA ASP A 965 15.23 -21.11 -7.65
C ASP A 965 15.70 -22.14 -8.69
N HIS A 966 15.40 -23.42 -8.45
CA HIS A 966 15.71 -24.54 -9.35
C HIS A 966 14.68 -24.71 -10.48
N VAL A 967 13.62 -23.90 -10.53
CA VAL A 967 12.54 -24.04 -11.50
C VAL A 967 12.67 -22.99 -12.60
N GLY A 968 12.80 -23.48 -13.81
CA GLY A 968 12.73 -22.69 -15.04
C GLY A 968 11.41 -22.92 -15.76
N PHE A 969 11.22 -22.19 -16.85
CA PHE A 969 10.08 -22.41 -17.74
C PHE A 969 10.47 -22.15 -19.19
N LYS A 970 9.69 -22.73 -20.10
CA LYS A 970 9.78 -22.50 -21.53
C LYS A 970 8.37 -22.41 -22.11
N GLY A 971 8.07 -21.31 -22.78
CA GLY A 971 6.81 -21.13 -23.50
C GLY A 971 6.68 -22.10 -24.68
N LYS A 972 5.45 -22.56 -24.93
CA LYS A 972 5.05 -23.44 -26.02
C LYS A 972 3.65 -23.03 -26.51
N ASP A 973 3.38 -23.18 -27.80
CA ASP A 973 2.05 -22.99 -28.39
C ASP A 973 1.43 -21.62 -28.05
N THR A 974 2.19 -20.56 -28.29
CA THR A 974 1.75 -19.17 -28.11
C THR A 974 0.63 -18.82 -29.10
N HIS A 975 -0.48 -18.31 -28.56
CA HIS A 975 -1.59 -17.78 -29.33
C HIS A 975 -1.88 -16.32 -28.94
N TYR A 976 -1.83 -15.43 -29.92
CA TYR A 976 -2.25 -14.05 -29.76
C TYR A 976 -3.70 -13.90 -30.25
N VAL A 977 -4.59 -13.51 -29.34
CA VAL A 977 -6.00 -13.24 -29.62
C VAL A 977 -6.22 -11.75 -29.57
N ILE A 978 -6.49 -11.16 -30.74
CA ILE A 978 -6.80 -9.74 -30.88
C ILE A 978 -8.32 -9.62 -30.92
N THR A 979 -8.93 -9.17 -29.83
CA THR A 979 -10.36 -8.85 -29.82
C THR A 979 -10.54 -7.40 -30.22
N TYR A 980 -11.20 -7.15 -31.34
CA TYR A 980 -11.44 -5.82 -31.86
C TYR A 980 -12.94 -5.50 -31.81
N ASP A 981 -13.29 -4.41 -31.13
CA ASP A 981 -14.64 -3.87 -31.09
C ASP A 981 -14.76 -2.71 -32.10
N PRO A 982 -15.31 -2.95 -33.30
CA PRO A 982 -15.49 -1.89 -34.27
C PRO A 982 -16.55 -0.88 -33.84
N ALA A 983 -17.36 -1.08 -32.80
CA ALA A 983 -18.35 -0.12 -32.32
C ALA A 983 -17.78 0.86 -31.27
N THR A 984 -16.71 0.49 -30.57
CA THR A 984 -16.03 1.38 -29.60
C THR A 984 -14.65 1.83 -30.06
N ASN A 985 -14.14 1.30 -31.18
CA ASN A 985 -12.74 1.45 -31.61
C ASN A 985 -11.77 1.08 -30.48
N GLU A 986 -12.10 0.03 -29.74
CA GLU A 986 -11.25 -0.55 -28.72
C GLU A 986 -10.69 -1.86 -29.24
N ALA A 987 -9.45 -2.16 -28.86
CA ALA A 987 -8.86 -3.46 -29.06
C ALA A 987 -8.36 -3.99 -27.72
N GLN A 988 -8.53 -5.29 -27.54
CA GLN A 988 -7.91 -6.06 -26.48
C GLN A 988 -6.96 -7.04 -27.13
N VAL A 989 -5.71 -7.02 -26.70
CA VAL A 989 -4.72 -8.01 -27.13
C VAL A 989 -4.51 -8.95 -25.95
N SER A 990 -4.96 -10.18 -26.11
CA SER A 990 -4.71 -11.25 -25.16
C SER A 990 -3.67 -12.19 -25.74
N PHE A 991 -2.75 -12.62 -24.90
CA PHE A 991 -1.78 -13.65 -25.20
C PHE A 991 -2.08 -14.84 -24.32
N ASP A 992 -2.30 -16.00 -24.94
CA ASP A 992 -2.46 -17.29 -24.29
C ASP A 992 -1.26 -18.16 -24.66
N ALA A 993 -0.49 -18.61 -23.68
CA ALA A 993 0.59 -19.57 -23.93
C ALA A 993 0.52 -20.76 -23.00
N GLN A 994 0.84 -21.93 -23.54
CA GLN A 994 1.20 -23.08 -22.74
C GLN A 994 2.66 -22.95 -22.30
N MET A 995 3.00 -23.53 -21.17
CA MET A 995 4.35 -23.51 -20.63
C MET A 995 4.76 -24.91 -20.22
N THR A 996 6.02 -25.23 -20.48
CA THR A 996 6.69 -26.37 -19.87
C THR A 996 7.52 -25.85 -18.71
N LEU A 997 7.25 -26.34 -17.50
CA LEU A 997 8.09 -26.09 -16.33
C LEU A 997 9.30 -27.02 -16.38
N LEU A 998 10.47 -26.50 -16.05
CA LEU A 998 11.76 -27.18 -16.19
C LEU A 998 12.46 -27.25 -14.83
N ASP A 999 13.05 -28.39 -14.53
CA ASP A 999 13.94 -28.58 -13.39
C ASP A 999 15.37 -28.24 -13.82
N LEU A 1000 15.86 -27.07 -13.43
CA LEU A 1000 17.18 -26.53 -13.80
C LEU A 1000 18.32 -27.33 -13.17
N ASP A 1001 18.07 -28.04 -12.06
CA ASP A 1001 19.07 -28.90 -11.42
C ASP A 1001 19.23 -30.23 -12.17
N LYS A 1002 18.33 -30.55 -13.10
CA LYS A 1002 18.35 -31.76 -13.94
C LYS A 1002 18.44 -31.43 -15.43
N ASP A 1003 19.47 -30.67 -15.81
CA ASP A 1003 19.72 -30.27 -17.21
C ASP A 1003 18.50 -29.64 -17.91
N ALA A 1004 17.70 -28.88 -17.16
CA ALA A 1004 16.44 -28.29 -17.62
C ALA A 1004 15.42 -29.32 -18.17
N ALA A 1005 15.34 -30.50 -17.55
CA ALA A 1005 14.35 -31.52 -17.88
C ALA A 1005 12.91 -31.07 -17.53
N PRO A 1006 11.88 -31.41 -18.33
CA PRO A 1006 10.49 -31.09 -18.01
C PRO A 1006 10.03 -31.70 -16.69
N ILE A 1007 9.36 -30.90 -15.84
CA ILE A 1007 8.78 -31.40 -14.59
C ILE A 1007 7.55 -32.25 -14.93
N PRO A 1008 7.55 -33.56 -14.61
CA PRO A 1008 6.52 -34.50 -15.05
C PRO A 1008 5.17 -34.22 -14.40
N ASN A 1009 4.10 -34.54 -15.13
CA ASN A 1009 2.69 -34.39 -14.72
C ASN A 1009 2.30 -32.95 -14.33
N THR A 1010 2.96 -31.96 -14.92
CA THR A 1010 2.64 -30.55 -14.76
C THR A 1010 2.08 -29.99 -16.07
N ALA A 1011 1.11 -29.08 -15.95
CA ALA A 1011 0.64 -28.27 -17.07
C ALA A 1011 0.53 -26.83 -16.60
N ALA A 1012 1.22 -25.91 -17.25
CA ALA A 1012 1.17 -24.49 -16.92
C ALA A 1012 0.70 -23.70 -18.15
N ALA A 1013 -0.10 -22.67 -17.91
CA ALA A 1013 -0.60 -21.76 -18.93
C ALA A 1013 -0.63 -20.33 -18.40
N THR A 1014 -0.37 -19.38 -19.28
CA THR A 1014 -0.35 -17.95 -18.94
C THR A 1014 -1.26 -17.18 -19.86
N GLU A 1015 -1.93 -16.20 -19.29
CA GLU A 1015 -2.74 -15.23 -20.00
C GLU A 1015 -2.25 -13.82 -19.65
N ARG A 1016 -2.01 -12.98 -20.65
CA ARG A 1016 -1.76 -11.54 -20.45
C ARG A 1016 -2.71 -10.74 -21.33
N THR A 1017 -3.28 -9.69 -20.76
CA THR A 1017 -4.23 -8.84 -21.49
C THR A 1017 -3.73 -7.39 -21.55
N PHE A 1018 -3.83 -6.78 -22.73
CA PHE A 1018 -3.59 -5.36 -22.96
C PHE A 1018 -4.86 -4.72 -23.52
N HIS A 1019 -5.19 -3.52 -23.06
CA HIS A 1019 -6.30 -2.73 -23.58
C HIS A 1019 -5.79 -1.54 -24.40
N ILE A 1020 -6.43 -1.29 -25.54
CA ILE A 1020 -6.08 -0.22 -26.47
C ILE A 1020 -7.35 0.56 -26.77
N ARG A 1021 -7.30 1.88 -26.58
CA ARG A 1021 -8.46 2.78 -26.75
C ARG A 1021 -8.04 4.17 -27.20
N GLU A 1022 -9.01 4.99 -27.56
CA GLU A 1022 -8.75 6.35 -28.04
C GLU A 1022 -8.16 7.25 -26.94
N SER A 1023 -7.14 8.02 -27.32
CA SER A 1023 -6.37 8.91 -26.45
C SER A 1023 -6.82 10.36 -26.55
N ASN A 1024 -6.72 11.07 -25.42
CA ASN A 1024 -6.92 12.52 -25.36
C ASN A 1024 -5.62 13.35 -25.55
N ASP A 1025 -4.49 12.68 -25.79
CA ASP A 1025 -3.16 13.31 -25.94
C ASP A 1025 -3.10 14.31 -27.11
N LEU A 1026 -2.76 15.58 -26.89
CA LEU A 1026 -2.75 16.66 -27.89
C LEU A 1026 -1.44 16.78 -28.71
N GLU A 1027 -0.49 15.85 -28.61
CA GLU A 1027 0.72 15.85 -29.43
C GLU A 1027 0.40 15.67 -30.94
N GLN A 1028 1.06 16.46 -31.80
CA GLN A 1028 0.70 16.59 -33.23
C GLN A 1028 0.91 15.28 -34.02
N GLU A 1029 1.95 14.52 -33.70
CA GLU A 1029 2.34 13.27 -34.36
C GLU A 1029 1.84 12.01 -33.63
N ALA A 1030 1.20 12.17 -32.47
CA ALA A 1030 0.74 11.02 -31.69
C ALA A 1030 -0.39 10.27 -32.41
N ASN A 1031 -0.25 8.94 -32.42
CA ASN A 1031 -1.29 7.99 -32.79
C ASN A 1031 -2.54 8.24 -31.91
N PRO A 1032 -3.75 8.30 -32.48
CA PRO A 1032 -4.98 8.57 -31.74
C PRO A 1032 -5.34 7.50 -30.71
N TYR A 1033 -4.71 6.33 -30.72
CA TYR A 1033 -4.91 5.28 -29.74
C TYR A 1033 -3.74 5.18 -28.75
N VAL A 1034 -4.07 4.88 -27.50
CA VAL A 1034 -3.12 4.60 -26.41
C VAL A 1034 -3.31 3.16 -25.95
N ILE A 1035 -2.21 2.53 -25.58
CA ILE A 1035 -2.20 1.25 -24.85
C ILE A 1035 -2.30 1.61 -23.37
N ASP A 1036 -3.30 1.08 -22.69
CA ASP A 1036 -3.48 1.29 -21.25
C ASP A 1036 -2.26 0.76 -20.48
N THR A 1037 -1.90 1.45 -19.41
CA THR A 1037 -0.76 1.03 -18.58
C THR A 1037 -1.08 -0.18 -17.70
N SER A 1038 -2.37 -0.54 -17.59
CA SER A 1038 -2.82 -1.77 -16.96
C SER A 1038 -2.65 -2.96 -17.89
N ALA A 1039 -1.85 -3.93 -17.48
CA ALA A 1039 -1.53 -5.12 -18.26
C ALA A 1039 -1.51 -6.39 -17.38
N PRO A 1040 -2.67 -6.80 -16.84
CA PRO A 1040 -2.76 -7.91 -15.90
C PRO A 1040 -2.26 -9.23 -16.51
N PHE A 1041 -1.61 -10.02 -15.67
CA PHE A 1041 -1.03 -11.30 -16.03
C PHE A 1041 -1.55 -12.42 -15.12
N THR A 1042 -2.10 -13.47 -15.71
CA THR A 1042 -2.61 -14.63 -14.99
C THR A 1042 -1.74 -15.85 -15.27
N LEU A 1043 -1.27 -16.51 -14.21
CA LEU A 1043 -0.66 -17.83 -14.30
C LEU A 1043 -1.63 -18.88 -13.78
N ARG A 1044 -1.76 -19.98 -14.52
CA ARG A 1044 -2.51 -21.17 -14.13
C ARG A 1044 -1.62 -22.39 -14.25
N THR A 1045 -1.45 -23.12 -13.15
CA THR A 1045 -0.69 -24.36 -13.13
C THR A 1045 -1.52 -25.50 -12.59
N SER A 1046 -1.37 -26.68 -13.18
CA SER A 1046 -2.03 -27.89 -12.78
C SER A 1046 -1.06 -29.03 -12.54
N ILE A 1047 -1.33 -29.83 -11.51
CA ILE A 1047 -0.65 -31.08 -11.20
C ILE A 1047 -1.63 -32.22 -11.46
N ILE A 1048 -1.20 -33.21 -12.24
CA ILE A 1048 -1.98 -34.41 -12.53
C ILE A 1048 -1.43 -35.57 -11.70
N THR A 1049 -2.30 -36.23 -10.95
CA THR A 1049 -1.98 -37.41 -10.13
C THR A 1049 -2.92 -38.55 -10.49
N ASP A 1050 -2.42 -39.78 -10.44
CA ASP A 1050 -3.30 -40.95 -10.57
C ASP A 1050 -4.22 -41.00 -9.35
N HIS A 1051 -5.51 -41.24 -9.56
CA HIS A 1051 -6.46 -41.38 -8.47
C HIS A 1051 -6.36 -42.82 -7.95
N GLN A 1052 -5.82 -43.01 -6.75
CA GLN A 1052 -5.94 -44.29 -6.05
C GLN A 1052 -7.38 -44.55 -5.58
#